data_AF-A0A7K2BXJ6-F1
#
_entry.id   AF-A0A7K2BXJ6-F1
#
_cell.length_a   1.000
_cell.length_b   1.000
_cell.length_c   1.000
_cell.angle_alpha   90.00
_cell.angle_beta   90.00
_cell.angle_gamma   90.00
#
_symmetry.space_group_name_H-M   'P 1'
#
loop_
_entity.id
_entity.type
_entity.pdbx_description
1 polymer ?
#
loop_
_entity_poly.entity_id
_entity_poly.type
_entity_poly.pdbx_seq_one_letter_code
_entity_poly.pdbx_strand_id
1 'polypeptide(L)'
;MDRRHESPGGKRRLWLLLAAVVAVFTMVAAACGDDDDDGSAAAPATTAAPEAPAADDEPEAAATTAAPEAPAADDEPEPEEMAMADGSGASFVSTQFVPVEEAEKLRSILAPGDIDFTGAEAGPTIDQILAGAGAIDVLGALHGTFPPLANEDALTNMIDVLDDLSEDRSFAPSFVESGLLGSDDFLAYVPWAQATYIMAANKQALEYLPAGADIDNLAWEDLAAWCQAIMDGEGRPLCGLPNAGLFHRFLEGYLWPSFTGGMVSEFRSAEAADMLAWARDSLWPTIDPESINYEFMQEPLLAGEVWVAFDHVARLIDAFSTEPDTFVAFPTPSGPAGRGFMPVIVGLGIPADAPNPDEGVAVIEYLTRPDIQGQVLADLAFFPVVEGVDTSSLPSGVALEAEAVEKLANAPDALAALLPVGLGERGGEINQIFRNAFDRVVFEGADIATVLKEEGDALHALLTAPGARGGAPAPAGAGPCVANPPGLPPCVASRSGVCRSERPPYAPKASNRRDPPAMRARTWRRHLVPYLLIAPAIVYLALFFAYPMYEGLVLAIYDDDALLPLRSEPTSDAAEVAEIPQGTGLQILDRQSRAMIDDGGGDLLTEQWFRVSGAGDTGAAVDGWVSEARIRVREEDAAGNPLAGTVRPRLGQSADPLTDVHAEPNDRSGVVGRLEQRAPVAITEVALLEVWFLVQPADDPGAAAGWAPSRYLQVFDDGESGRVHRGTAGEFTTAFIERMVDDRFFGPALRTTLLIMALLIPLQLVLALVMALVIHARIRFSSGFLYVFALPIGMSDLAVGILFFSIFTGNGLLNSILDGLGIIDGPFAFLTAETTNWIIFAIVLAELWRATSIVMVILVAGLQAIPDETLEAAELFGAGYWQRVRHIMLPLLRPSIQVALILRTILAFQVFAVVIALSGGDVVTVLANESFRQYVDLRNDNVASAYALFILLLSIASAVFYLRSVRAESEVRAS
;
A
#
# COMPACT_ATOMS: atom_id res chain seq x y z
N MET A 1 -45.14 -25.96 -9.82
CA MET A 1 -45.64 -26.93 -8.82
C MET A 1 -44.44 -27.69 -8.27
N ASP A 2 -43.85 -27.21 -7.17
CA ASP A 2 -43.38 -28.00 -6.01
C ASP A 2 -42.63 -27.05 -5.06
N ARG A 3 -43.25 -26.69 -3.94
CA ARG A 3 -42.62 -25.87 -2.87
C ARG A 3 -41.85 -26.82 -1.94
N ARG A 4 -40.53 -26.63 -1.79
CA ARG A 4 -39.79 -27.18 -0.65
C ARG A 4 -39.46 -26.06 0.33
N HIS A 5 -39.99 -26.21 1.55
CA HIS A 5 -39.66 -25.41 2.72
C HIS A 5 -38.18 -25.56 3.09
N GLU A 6 -37.43 -24.46 3.11
CA GLU A 6 -36.15 -24.39 3.81
C GLU A 6 -36.38 -24.13 5.31
N SER A 7 -35.70 -24.91 6.16
CA SER A 7 -35.85 -24.88 7.61
C SER A 7 -35.02 -23.75 8.26
N PRO A 8 -35.43 -23.18 9.41
CA PRO A 8 -34.72 -22.09 10.10
C PRO A 8 -33.37 -22.47 10.77
N GLY A 9 -32.86 -23.68 10.55
CA GLY A 9 -31.74 -24.25 11.32
C GLY A 9 -30.33 -23.74 10.98
N GLY A 10 -30.15 -23.13 9.80
CA GLY A 10 -28.82 -22.68 9.33
C GLY A 10 -28.25 -21.51 10.13
N LYS A 11 -29.09 -20.52 10.45
CA LYS A 11 -28.66 -19.31 11.18
C LYS A 11 -28.25 -19.65 12.63
N ARG A 12 -28.97 -20.54 13.32
CA ARG A 12 -28.61 -20.94 14.69
C ARG A 12 -27.29 -21.71 14.78
N ARG A 13 -26.94 -22.53 13.78
CA ARG A 13 -25.67 -23.26 13.77
C ARG A 13 -24.48 -22.34 13.51
N LEU A 14 -24.64 -21.35 12.64
CA LEU A 14 -23.63 -20.31 12.40
C LEU A 14 -23.41 -19.46 13.65
N TRP A 15 -24.48 -19.07 14.34
CA TRP A 15 -24.40 -18.33 15.61
C TRP A 15 -23.76 -19.13 16.75
N LEU A 16 -24.02 -20.43 16.85
CA LEU A 16 -23.39 -21.30 17.85
C LEU A 16 -21.89 -21.53 17.57
N LEU A 17 -21.49 -21.61 16.30
CA LEU A 17 -20.08 -21.69 15.89
C LEU A 17 -19.36 -20.36 16.15
N LEU A 18 -19.97 -19.22 15.81
CA LEU A 18 -19.41 -17.90 16.09
C LEU A 18 -19.26 -17.66 17.61
N ALA A 19 -20.28 -18.02 18.39
CA ALA A 19 -20.25 -17.86 19.84
C ALA A 19 -19.18 -18.75 20.51
N ALA A 20 -18.98 -19.97 20.01
CA ALA A 20 -17.93 -20.87 20.52
C ALA A 20 -16.52 -20.33 20.20
N VAL A 21 -16.31 -19.78 19.00
CA VAL A 21 -15.03 -19.17 18.61
C VAL A 21 -14.77 -17.89 19.43
N VAL A 22 -15.75 -17.01 19.55
CA VAL A 22 -15.64 -15.76 20.34
C VAL A 22 -15.40 -16.05 21.83
N ALA A 23 -16.04 -17.06 22.41
CA ALA A 23 -15.86 -17.45 23.82
C ALA A 23 -14.44 -17.96 24.13
N VAL A 24 -13.84 -18.73 23.22
CA VAL A 24 -12.46 -19.19 23.36
C VAL A 24 -11.48 -18.01 23.28
N PHE A 25 -11.74 -17.03 22.41
CA PHE A 25 -10.86 -15.85 22.27
C PHE A 25 -11.02 -14.80 23.39
N THR A 26 -12.23 -14.59 23.91
CA THR A 26 -12.46 -13.67 25.05
C THR A 26 -11.88 -14.21 26.35
N MET A 27 -11.85 -15.53 26.55
CA MET A 27 -11.17 -16.13 27.71
C MET A 27 -9.65 -15.94 27.69
N VAL A 28 -9.01 -15.87 26.52
CA VAL A 28 -7.56 -15.62 26.39
C VAL A 28 -7.22 -14.14 26.62
N ALA A 29 -8.08 -13.21 26.19
CA ALA A 29 -7.90 -11.78 26.42
C ALA A 29 -8.18 -11.36 27.89
N ALA A 30 -9.09 -12.05 28.58
CA ALA A 30 -9.43 -11.79 29.98
C ALA A 30 -8.34 -12.23 30.98
N ALA A 31 -7.33 -12.98 30.56
CA ALA A 31 -6.21 -13.39 31.41
C ALA A 31 -5.16 -12.28 31.66
N CYS A 32 -5.38 -11.07 31.13
CA CYS A 32 -4.47 -9.92 31.27
C CYS A 32 -4.98 -8.82 32.22
N GLY A 33 -6.02 -9.05 33.02
CA GLY A 33 -6.49 -8.08 34.01
C GLY A 33 -6.94 -8.75 35.30
N ASP A 34 -6.37 -8.27 36.41
CA ASP A 34 -6.73 -8.47 37.83
C ASP A 34 -5.77 -9.33 38.68
N ASP A 35 -4.70 -8.64 39.13
CA ASP A 35 -4.27 -8.36 40.51
C ASP A 35 -3.84 -9.42 41.57
N ASP A 36 -2.69 -9.04 42.16
CA ASP A 36 -2.25 -9.06 43.57
C ASP A 36 -1.53 -10.26 44.24
N ASP A 37 -0.33 -9.88 44.74
CA ASP A 37 0.43 -10.30 45.94
C ASP A 37 0.69 -11.79 46.24
N ASP A 38 1.96 -12.22 46.14
CA ASP A 38 2.74 -12.60 47.33
C ASP A 38 4.25 -12.83 47.04
N GLY A 39 5.08 -12.53 48.05
CA GLY A 39 6.54 -12.40 47.97
C GLY A 39 7.36 -13.67 47.69
N SER A 40 8.50 -13.49 47.01
CA SER A 40 9.87 -13.69 47.57
C SER A 40 10.94 -14.12 46.54
N ALA A 41 12.16 -13.64 46.79
CA ALA A 41 13.48 -14.19 46.41
C ALA A 41 14.14 -13.78 45.06
N ALA A 42 14.73 -12.58 45.09
CA ALA A 42 16.17 -12.29 44.90
C ALA A 42 17.00 -12.89 43.72
N ALA A 43 17.50 -11.99 42.87
CA ALA A 43 18.80 -12.10 42.18
C ALA A 43 19.50 -10.70 42.14
N PRO A 44 20.84 -10.62 42.07
CA PRO A 44 21.63 -9.52 42.64
C PRO A 44 22.05 -8.41 41.68
N ALA A 45 22.48 -7.31 42.30
CA ALA A 45 22.79 -5.98 41.80
C ALA A 45 24.14 -5.81 41.08
N THR A 46 24.24 -4.75 40.26
CA THR A 46 25.29 -3.68 40.18
C THR A 46 25.12 -2.92 38.84
N THR A 47 25.24 -1.61 38.64
CA THR A 47 25.71 -0.40 39.36
C THR A 47 25.28 0.81 38.50
N ALA A 48 24.54 1.80 39.03
CA ALA A 48 24.97 3.11 39.56
C ALA A 48 24.95 4.29 38.54
N ALA A 49 24.30 5.38 38.98
CA ALA A 49 23.85 6.60 38.28
C ALA A 49 24.92 7.73 38.20
N PRO A 50 24.57 8.98 37.78
CA PRO A 50 23.88 9.92 38.69
C PRO A 50 22.74 10.82 38.12
N GLU A 51 21.92 11.27 39.07
CA GLU A 51 20.74 12.18 39.15
C GLU A 51 20.89 13.59 38.51
N ALA A 52 19.85 14.19 37.87
CA ALA A 52 18.67 14.99 38.34
C ALA A 52 19.01 16.46 38.76
N PRO A 53 18.12 17.49 38.59
CA PRO A 53 16.72 17.58 39.11
C PRO A 53 15.67 18.08 38.06
N ALA A 54 14.37 17.76 38.05
CA ALA A 54 13.25 17.80 39.03
C ALA A 54 12.62 19.20 39.27
N ALA A 55 11.35 19.37 38.85
CA ALA A 55 10.24 20.15 39.44
C ALA A 55 8.99 19.97 38.53
N ASP A 56 7.95 19.26 38.97
CA ASP A 56 6.68 19.76 39.58
C ASP A 56 5.71 20.30 38.49
N ASP A 57 4.42 19.99 38.32
CA ASP A 57 3.34 19.42 39.15
C ASP A 57 2.24 18.84 38.20
N GLU A 58 1.55 17.78 38.63
CA GLU A 58 0.24 17.29 38.14
C GLU A 58 -0.91 18.22 38.62
N PRO A 59 -2.22 18.12 38.20
CA PRO A 59 -2.92 16.90 37.74
C PRO A 59 -3.97 17.04 36.62
N GLU A 60 -4.44 15.86 36.17
CA GLU A 60 -5.74 15.62 35.53
C GLU A 60 -6.93 16.14 36.36
N ALA A 61 -8.00 16.59 35.68
CA ALA A 61 -9.38 16.28 36.07
C ALA A 61 -10.36 16.59 34.93
N ALA A 62 -11.18 15.58 34.60
CA ALA A 62 -12.40 15.70 33.83
C ALA A 62 -13.45 16.58 34.53
N ALA A 63 -14.23 17.36 33.76
CA ALA A 63 -15.65 17.62 34.02
C ALA A 63 -16.30 18.41 32.88
N THR A 64 -17.36 17.81 32.32
CA THR A 64 -18.59 18.46 31.83
C THR A 64 -18.85 19.85 32.43
N THR A 65 -18.99 20.85 31.58
CA THR A 65 -19.75 22.08 31.88
C THR A 65 -20.46 22.59 30.63
N ALA A 66 -21.78 22.57 30.70
CA ALA A 66 -22.68 23.37 29.87
C ALA A 66 -22.50 24.87 30.17
N ALA A 67 -22.66 25.72 29.16
CA ALA A 67 -23.10 27.13 29.20
C ALA A 67 -22.91 27.78 27.80
N PRO A 68 -23.56 28.91 27.46
CA PRO A 68 -24.81 29.50 27.98
C PRO A 68 -25.80 29.95 26.86
N GLU A 69 -27.08 30.07 27.21
CA GLU A 69 -28.06 30.92 26.51
C GLU A 69 -27.73 32.42 26.67
N ALA A 70 -27.83 33.19 25.58
CA ALA A 70 -28.25 34.61 25.52
C ALA A 70 -28.18 35.14 24.06
N PRO A 71 -28.88 36.23 23.68
CA PRO A 71 -30.22 36.67 24.03
C PRO A 71 -31.11 36.90 22.77
N ALA A 72 -32.41 37.06 22.98
CA ALA A 72 -33.38 37.43 21.95
C ALA A 72 -33.02 38.74 21.23
N ALA A 73 -33.09 38.72 19.89
CA ALA A 73 -33.22 39.89 19.03
C ALA A 73 -34.48 39.69 18.16
N ASP A 74 -35.41 40.62 18.34
CA ASP A 74 -36.70 40.71 17.66
C ASP A 74 -36.55 41.17 16.20
N ASP A 75 -37.55 40.81 15.40
CA ASP A 75 -37.97 41.33 14.09
C ASP A 75 -37.09 41.01 12.84
N GLU A 76 -37.27 39.79 12.31
CA GLU A 76 -37.15 39.48 10.86
C GLU A 76 -38.34 38.60 10.42
N PRO A 77 -38.83 38.72 9.17
CA PRO A 77 -40.18 38.30 8.77
C PRO A 77 -40.32 36.77 8.74
N GLU A 78 -41.44 36.25 9.24
CA GLU A 78 -41.76 34.83 9.16
C GLU A 78 -41.85 34.36 7.70
N PRO A 79 -41.29 33.18 7.35
CA PRO A 79 -41.43 32.60 6.03
C PRO A 79 -42.91 32.28 5.75
N GLU A 80 -43.39 32.63 4.56
CA GLU A 80 -44.77 32.40 4.15
C GLU A 80 -45.14 30.91 4.28
N GLU A 81 -46.11 30.63 5.13
CA GLU A 81 -46.61 29.29 5.48
C GLU A 81 -47.20 28.61 4.23
N MET A 82 -46.66 27.44 3.88
CA MET A 82 -47.09 26.63 2.74
C MET A 82 -48.50 26.08 3.02
N ALA A 83 -49.53 26.66 2.38
CA ALA A 83 -50.90 26.20 2.52
C ALA A 83 -51.13 24.92 1.70
N MET A 84 -50.75 23.76 2.25
CA MET A 84 -51.03 22.45 1.66
C MET A 84 -52.51 22.08 1.84
N ALA A 85 -53.14 21.61 0.76
CA ALA A 85 -54.53 21.21 0.77
C ALA A 85 -54.64 19.71 1.08
N ASP A 86 -55.21 19.39 2.25
CA ASP A 86 -55.57 18.03 2.67
C ASP A 86 -54.36 17.15 3.09
N GLY A 87 -54.54 16.39 4.17
CA GLY A 87 -53.46 15.82 4.98
C GLY A 87 -52.83 14.54 4.44
N SER A 88 -52.44 14.50 3.16
CA SER A 88 -51.50 13.50 2.63
C SER A 88 -50.24 14.21 2.16
N GLY A 89 -49.13 14.11 2.91
CA GLY A 89 -47.85 14.67 2.50
C GLY A 89 -47.37 14.13 1.14
N ALA A 90 -46.77 15.00 0.32
CA ALA A 90 -46.23 14.65 -0.99
C ALA A 90 -45.08 13.65 -0.87
N SER A 91 -45.05 12.63 -1.74
CA SER A 91 -43.99 11.63 -1.80
C SER A 91 -42.85 12.09 -2.71
N PHE A 92 -41.72 12.47 -2.11
CA PHE A 92 -40.49 12.86 -2.80
C PHE A 92 -39.47 11.72 -2.81
N VAL A 93 -39.20 11.17 -4.00
CA VAL A 93 -38.17 10.15 -4.19
C VAL A 93 -36.96 10.77 -4.86
N SER A 94 -35.78 10.57 -4.29
CA SER A 94 -34.53 11.01 -4.93
C SER A 94 -33.50 9.91 -5.10
N THR A 95 -32.81 9.96 -6.24
CA THR A 95 -31.60 9.17 -6.48
C THR A 95 -30.35 9.82 -5.91
N GLN A 96 -30.47 10.96 -5.26
CA GLN A 96 -29.42 11.67 -4.53
C GLN A 96 -29.77 11.69 -3.04
N PHE A 97 -28.79 11.98 -2.19
CA PHE A 97 -28.97 12.01 -0.73
C PHE A 97 -29.46 10.68 -0.16
N VAL A 98 -29.01 9.57 -0.75
CA VAL A 98 -29.30 8.19 -0.32
C VAL A 98 -28.59 7.81 0.99
N PRO A 99 -27.33 8.22 1.26
CA PRO A 99 -26.69 7.96 2.55
C PRO A 99 -27.53 8.49 3.71
N VAL A 100 -27.59 7.73 4.81
CA VAL A 100 -28.50 8.00 5.94
C VAL A 100 -28.33 9.42 6.49
N GLU A 101 -27.10 9.89 6.62
CA GLU A 101 -26.78 11.22 7.16
C GLU A 101 -27.30 12.36 6.25
N GLU A 102 -27.08 12.24 4.94
CA GLU A 102 -27.59 13.20 3.95
C GLU A 102 -29.13 13.16 3.88
N ALA A 103 -29.72 11.97 3.92
CA ALA A 103 -31.16 11.78 3.93
C ALA A 103 -31.82 12.40 5.17
N GLU A 104 -31.17 12.32 6.35
CA GLU A 104 -31.67 12.95 7.57
C GLU A 104 -31.60 14.48 7.51
N LYS A 105 -30.51 15.04 6.97
CA LYS A 105 -30.39 16.49 6.74
C LYS A 105 -31.45 16.99 5.75
N LEU A 106 -31.63 16.31 4.62
CA LEU A 106 -32.66 16.67 3.66
C LEU A 106 -34.08 16.56 4.25
N ARG A 107 -34.36 15.54 5.07
CA ARG A 107 -35.63 15.46 5.82
C ARG A 107 -35.83 16.64 6.76
N SER A 108 -34.76 17.16 7.37
CA SER A 108 -34.83 18.37 8.20
C SER A 108 -35.21 19.61 7.37
N ILE A 109 -34.63 19.76 6.17
CA ILE A 109 -34.95 20.84 5.23
C ILE A 109 -36.42 20.75 4.76
N LEU A 110 -36.92 19.52 4.59
CA LEU A 110 -38.27 19.23 4.10
C LEU A 110 -39.35 19.20 5.20
N ALA A 111 -38.97 19.18 6.47
CA ALA A 111 -39.88 19.04 7.61
C ALA A 111 -41.00 20.09 7.68
N PRO A 112 -40.78 21.39 7.33
CA PRO A 112 -41.83 22.40 7.33
C PRO A 112 -42.98 22.11 6.36
N GLY A 113 -42.74 21.30 5.31
CA GLY A 113 -43.70 21.01 4.25
C GLY A 113 -44.49 19.71 4.39
N ASP A 114 -44.25 18.91 5.46
CA ASP A 114 -44.79 17.55 5.61
C ASP A 114 -44.52 16.64 4.40
N ILE A 115 -43.33 16.76 3.79
CA ILE A 115 -42.92 16.04 2.58
C ILE A 115 -42.22 14.72 2.97
N ASP A 116 -42.72 13.58 2.48
CA ASP A 116 -42.11 12.28 2.76
C ASP A 116 -40.94 12.01 1.80
N PHE A 117 -39.71 12.02 2.35
CA PHE A 117 -38.49 11.80 1.58
C PHE A 117 -37.98 10.36 1.65
N THR A 118 -37.84 9.76 0.46
CA THR A 118 -37.24 8.44 0.27
C THR A 118 -36.06 8.49 -0.70
N GLY A 119 -34.86 8.14 -0.23
CA GLY A 119 -33.72 7.87 -1.09
C GLY A 119 -33.88 6.52 -1.81
N ALA A 120 -33.64 6.48 -3.12
CA ALA A 120 -33.82 5.30 -3.96
C ALA A 120 -32.72 5.16 -5.03
N GLU A 121 -32.52 3.93 -5.51
CA GLU A 121 -31.58 3.68 -6.61
C GLU A 121 -32.17 4.06 -7.98
N ALA A 122 -31.35 4.59 -8.88
CA ALA A 122 -31.80 5.12 -10.17
C ALA A 122 -32.50 4.06 -11.06
N GLY A 123 -31.93 2.86 -11.17
CA GLY A 123 -32.49 1.78 -12.01
C GLY A 123 -33.90 1.35 -11.60
N PRO A 124 -34.11 0.90 -10.34
CA PRO A 124 -35.43 0.55 -9.83
C PRO A 124 -36.45 1.69 -9.93
N THR A 125 -36.01 2.94 -9.75
CA THR A 125 -36.87 4.12 -9.85
C THR A 125 -37.35 4.34 -11.30
N ILE A 126 -36.45 4.20 -12.28
CA ILE A 126 -36.80 4.25 -13.71
C ILE A 126 -37.82 3.16 -14.04
N ASP A 127 -37.57 1.92 -13.62
CA ASP A 127 -38.47 0.79 -13.87
C ASP A 127 -39.85 1.00 -13.24
N GLN A 128 -39.91 1.58 -12.04
CA GLN A 128 -41.16 1.89 -11.33
C GLN A 128 -41.99 2.95 -12.06
N ILE A 129 -41.36 4.02 -12.54
CA ILE A 129 -42.04 5.09 -13.30
C ILE A 129 -42.53 4.54 -14.64
N LEU A 130 -41.69 3.81 -15.37
CA LEU A 130 -42.08 3.19 -16.64
C LEU A 130 -43.19 2.12 -16.49
N ALA A 131 -43.32 1.52 -15.31
CA ALA A 131 -44.40 0.57 -15.00
C ALA A 131 -45.74 1.25 -14.65
N GLY A 132 -45.77 2.57 -14.40
CA GLY A 132 -46.98 3.30 -14.03
C GLY A 132 -47.52 2.93 -12.64
N ALA A 133 -46.62 2.83 -11.64
CA ALA A 133 -46.98 2.38 -10.29
C ALA A 133 -47.68 3.43 -9.40
N GLY A 134 -47.71 4.70 -9.80
CA GLY A 134 -48.48 5.80 -9.20
C GLY A 134 -48.13 6.13 -7.75
N ALA A 135 -46.85 6.03 -7.37
CA ALA A 135 -46.40 6.14 -5.98
C ALA A 135 -45.36 7.23 -5.72
N ILE A 136 -45.04 8.05 -6.73
CA ILE A 136 -44.01 9.10 -6.64
C ILE A 136 -44.63 10.40 -7.15
N ASP A 137 -44.64 11.44 -6.31
CA ASP A 137 -45.13 12.77 -6.70
C ASP A 137 -44.00 13.61 -7.31
N VAL A 138 -42.80 13.51 -6.74
CA VAL A 138 -41.60 14.20 -7.24
C VAL A 138 -40.43 13.25 -7.34
N LEU A 139 -39.74 13.29 -8.48
CA LEU A 139 -38.49 12.61 -8.74
C LEU A 139 -37.33 13.61 -8.70
N GLY A 140 -36.40 13.45 -7.76
CA GLY A 140 -35.12 14.16 -7.75
C GLY A 140 -34.01 13.26 -8.25
N ALA A 141 -33.46 13.48 -9.44
CA ALA A 141 -32.45 12.57 -10.00
C ALA A 141 -31.32 13.29 -10.72
N LEU A 142 -30.19 12.62 -10.92
CA LEU A 142 -29.13 13.13 -11.78
C LEU A 142 -29.61 13.22 -13.23
N HIS A 143 -29.11 14.19 -13.99
CA HIS A 143 -29.38 14.38 -15.42
C HIS A 143 -29.40 13.06 -16.21
N GLY A 144 -28.41 12.19 -16.00
CA GLY A 144 -28.30 10.90 -16.70
C GLY A 144 -29.46 9.91 -16.49
N THR A 145 -30.32 10.15 -15.50
CA THR A 145 -31.50 9.32 -15.16
C THR A 145 -32.73 9.67 -16.00
N PHE A 146 -32.84 10.92 -16.47
CA PHE A 146 -33.99 11.42 -17.21
C PHE A 146 -34.09 10.97 -18.68
N PRO A 147 -33.00 10.78 -19.47
CA PRO A 147 -33.08 10.35 -20.87
C PRO A 147 -33.95 9.11 -21.17
N PRO A 148 -33.97 8.03 -20.37
CA PRO A 148 -34.92 6.93 -20.59
C PRO A 148 -36.38 7.31 -20.29
N LEU A 149 -36.61 8.29 -19.42
CA LEU A 149 -37.91 8.80 -18.98
C LEU A 149 -38.43 9.98 -19.80
N ALA A 150 -37.61 10.54 -20.71
CA ALA A 150 -37.89 11.75 -21.47
C ALA A 150 -38.97 11.55 -22.57
N ASN A 151 -40.19 11.30 -22.15
CA ASN A 151 -41.38 11.23 -22.99
C ASN A 151 -42.64 11.49 -22.15
N GLU A 152 -43.71 11.95 -22.82
CA GLU A 152 -44.96 12.35 -22.18
C GLU A 152 -45.71 11.20 -21.49
N ASP A 153 -45.42 9.93 -21.82
CA ASP A 153 -46.05 8.78 -21.16
C ASP A 153 -45.43 8.49 -19.78
N ALA A 154 -44.24 9.03 -19.50
CA ALA A 154 -43.48 8.76 -18.27
C ALA A 154 -43.31 9.99 -17.37
N LEU A 155 -43.13 11.17 -17.94
CA LEU A 155 -42.94 12.42 -17.19
C LEU A 155 -43.86 13.53 -17.70
N THR A 156 -44.30 14.38 -16.77
CA THR A 156 -44.99 15.63 -17.05
C THR A 156 -44.01 16.62 -17.70
N ASN A 157 -44.47 17.36 -18.71
CA ASN A 157 -43.68 18.42 -19.32
C ASN A 157 -43.56 19.61 -18.34
N MET A 158 -42.33 19.93 -17.97
CA MET A 158 -42.03 20.90 -16.91
C MET A 158 -41.93 22.35 -17.41
N ILE A 159 -42.15 22.64 -18.71
CA ILE A 159 -42.01 24.00 -19.27
C ILE A 159 -42.89 25.00 -18.54
N ASP A 160 -44.18 24.72 -18.37
CA ASP A 160 -45.10 25.65 -17.71
C ASP A 160 -44.70 25.89 -16.24
N VAL A 161 -44.24 24.84 -15.55
CA VAL A 161 -43.75 24.95 -14.16
C VAL A 161 -42.48 25.79 -14.09
N LEU A 162 -41.54 25.62 -15.02
CA LEU A 162 -40.33 26.43 -15.08
C LEU A 162 -40.65 27.90 -15.42
N ASP A 163 -41.59 28.16 -16.33
CA ASP A 163 -42.02 29.51 -16.70
C ASP A 163 -42.61 30.25 -15.50
N ASP A 164 -43.48 29.59 -14.72
CA ASP A 164 -44.06 30.14 -13.49
C ASP A 164 -42.98 30.44 -12.44
N LEU A 165 -42.03 29.51 -12.22
CA LEU A 165 -40.91 29.73 -11.30
C LEU A 165 -40.00 30.87 -11.79
N SER A 166 -39.85 31.04 -13.10
CA SER A 166 -38.99 32.08 -13.67
C SER A 166 -39.54 33.50 -13.53
N GLU A 167 -40.75 33.69 -12.97
CA GLU A 167 -41.30 35.01 -12.66
C GLU A 167 -40.58 35.71 -11.51
N ASP A 168 -40.10 34.96 -10.51
CA ASP A 168 -39.49 35.50 -9.27
C ASP A 168 -38.02 35.09 -9.06
N ARG A 169 -37.52 34.07 -9.78
CA ARG A 169 -36.12 33.63 -9.70
C ARG A 169 -35.51 33.33 -11.08
N SER A 170 -34.19 33.37 -11.17
CA SER A 170 -33.44 33.19 -12.42
C SER A 170 -32.68 31.87 -12.39
N PHE A 171 -32.89 31.02 -13.39
CA PHE A 171 -32.14 29.78 -13.60
C PHE A 171 -31.06 29.98 -14.67
N ALA A 172 -29.87 29.43 -14.46
CA ALA A 172 -28.81 29.52 -15.47
C ALA A 172 -29.27 28.86 -16.79
N PRO A 173 -29.18 29.54 -17.96
CA PRO A 173 -29.68 29.02 -19.22
C PRO A 173 -29.12 27.65 -19.62
N SER A 174 -27.86 27.40 -19.30
CA SER A 174 -27.17 26.13 -19.58
C SER A 174 -27.79 24.93 -18.82
N PHE A 175 -28.33 25.15 -17.62
CA PHE A 175 -29.02 24.10 -16.85
C PHE A 175 -30.42 23.84 -17.36
N VAL A 176 -31.13 24.88 -17.78
CA VAL A 176 -32.45 24.75 -18.42
C VAL A 176 -32.32 23.97 -19.73
N GLU A 177 -31.32 24.30 -20.56
CA GLU A 177 -31.04 23.58 -21.81
C GLU A 177 -30.73 22.10 -21.56
N SER A 178 -30.05 21.78 -20.46
CA SER A 178 -29.76 20.40 -20.06
C SER A 178 -31.05 19.62 -19.74
N GLY A 179 -32.08 20.26 -19.18
CA GLY A 179 -33.37 19.65 -18.88
C GLY A 179 -34.22 19.31 -20.11
N LEU A 180 -33.94 19.97 -21.25
CA LEU A 180 -34.64 19.73 -22.52
C LEU A 180 -34.22 18.43 -23.20
N LEU A 181 -33.05 17.89 -22.86
CA LEU A 181 -32.52 16.63 -23.41
C LEU A 181 -32.50 16.60 -24.96
N GLY A 182 -32.30 17.76 -25.58
CA GLY A 182 -32.29 17.94 -27.04
C GLY A 182 -33.68 18.08 -27.68
N SER A 183 -34.74 18.23 -26.90
CA SER A 183 -36.08 18.61 -27.35
C SER A 183 -36.25 20.14 -27.38
N ASP A 184 -37.07 20.67 -28.28
CA ASP A 184 -37.45 22.08 -28.27
C ASP A 184 -38.73 22.35 -27.45
N ASP A 185 -39.57 21.32 -27.27
CA ASP A 185 -40.95 21.46 -26.76
C ASP A 185 -41.23 20.62 -25.50
N PHE A 186 -40.22 19.95 -24.94
CA PHE A 186 -40.39 19.06 -23.77
C PHE A 186 -39.24 19.24 -22.77
N LEU A 187 -39.57 19.74 -21.57
CA LEU A 187 -38.65 19.84 -20.45
C LEU A 187 -38.88 18.68 -19.50
N ALA A 188 -37.88 17.80 -19.34
CA ALA A 188 -38.02 16.60 -18.51
C ALA A 188 -37.92 16.89 -17.00
N TYR A 189 -37.22 17.96 -16.62
CA TYR A 189 -37.01 18.34 -15.23
C TYR A 189 -36.68 19.83 -15.07
N VAL A 190 -36.97 20.37 -13.89
CA VAL A 190 -36.49 21.68 -13.42
C VAL A 190 -35.13 21.50 -12.73
N PRO A 191 -34.08 22.28 -13.04
CA PRO A 191 -32.81 22.19 -12.32
C PRO A 191 -32.99 22.46 -10.83
N TRP A 192 -32.34 21.66 -9.99
CA TRP A 192 -32.44 21.80 -8.53
C TRP A 192 -31.11 22.06 -7.85
N ALA A 193 -30.08 21.30 -8.17
CA ALA A 193 -28.81 21.40 -7.49
C ALA A 193 -27.67 21.04 -8.44
N GLN A 194 -26.47 21.58 -8.18
CA GLN A 194 -25.29 21.24 -8.96
C GLN A 194 -24.04 20.96 -8.11
N ALA A 195 -23.08 20.27 -8.71
CA ALA A 195 -21.69 20.27 -8.28
C ALA A 195 -20.78 20.36 -9.51
N THR A 196 -19.61 20.96 -9.36
CA THR A 196 -18.69 21.22 -10.49
C THR A 196 -17.24 21.29 -9.99
N TYR A 197 -16.33 21.59 -10.91
CA TYR A 197 -14.91 21.80 -10.65
C TYR A 197 -14.59 23.29 -10.82
N ILE A 198 -13.64 23.75 -10.02
CA ILE A 198 -13.19 25.14 -9.99
C ILE A 198 -11.67 25.20 -9.95
N MET A 199 -11.12 26.40 -10.10
CA MET A 199 -9.72 26.65 -9.85
C MET A 199 -9.52 27.13 -8.42
N ALA A 200 -8.40 26.74 -7.82
CA ALA A 200 -7.94 27.23 -6.53
C ALA A 200 -6.53 27.80 -6.69
N ALA A 201 -6.26 28.95 -6.06
CA ALA A 201 -4.90 29.48 -5.99
C ALA A 201 -4.54 29.94 -4.58
N ASN A 202 -3.29 29.70 -4.19
CA ASN A 202 -2.68 30.36 -3.06
C ASN A 202 -2.54 31.86 -3.40
N LYS A 203 -2.91 32.76 -2.48
CA LYS A 203 -2.84 34.21 -2.71
C LYS A 203 -1.42 34.70 -3.03
N GLN A 204 -0.38 33.97 -2.65
CA GLN A 204 1.00 34.27 -3.06
C GLN A 204 1.21 34.16 -4.57
N ALA A 205 0.48 33.26 -5.24
CA ALA A 205 0.54 33.12 -6.69
C ALA A 205 0.07 34.39 -7.42
N LEU A 206 -0.80 35.19 -6.80
CA LEU A 206 -1.37 36.41 -7.41
C LEU A 206 -0.31 37.46 -7.76
N GLU A 207 0.86 37.45 -7.11
CA GLU A 207 1.98 38.33 -7.47
C GLU A 207 2.49 38.06 -8.90
N TYR A 208 2.32 36.82 -9.38
CA TYR A 208 2.74 36.37 -10.69
C TYR A 208 1.63 36.45 -11.75
N LEU A 209 0.42 36.88 -11.37
CA LEU A 209 -0.71 36.97 -12.28
C LEU A 209 -0.38 37.96 -13.42
N PRO A 210 -0.62 37.61 -14.70
CA PRO A 210 -0.29 38.49 -15.82
C PRO A 210 -0.92 39.89 -15.67
N ALA A 211 -0.16 40.92 -16.01
CA ALA A 211 -0.59 42.30 -15.81
C ALA A 211 -1.87 42.61 -16.62
N GLY A 212 -2.95 42.93 -15.90
CA GLY A 212 -4.26 43.24 -16.49
C GLY A 212 -5.18 42.03 -16.69
N ALA A 213 -4.74 40.82 -16.29
CA ALA A 213 -5.60 39.65 -16.24
C ALA A 213 -6.56 39.74 -15.05
N ASP A 214 -7.82 39.39 -15.29
CA ASP A 214 -8.86 39.28 -14.27
C ASP A 214 -8.99 37.80 -13.87
N ILE A 215 -8.78 37.49 -12.59
CA ILE A 215 -8.79 36.11 -12.09
C ILE A 215 -10.15 35.43 -12.31
N ASP A 216 -11.23 36.21 -12.24
CA ASP A 216 -12.58 35.70 -12.46
C ASP A 216 -12.88 35.48 -13.95
N ASN A 217 -12.05 36.04 -14.85
CA ASN A 217 -12.26 36.00 -16.29
C ASN A 217 -10.98 35.63 -17.07
N LEU A 218 -10.25 34.60 -16.64
CA LEU A 218 -9.04 34.13 -17.33
C LEU A 218 -9.33 33.35 -18.60
N ALA A 219 -8.44 33.43 -19.59
CA ALA A 219 -8.30 32.45 -20.67
C ALA A 219 -7.26 31.36 -20.30
N TRP A 220 -7.35 30.18 -20.92
CA TRP A 220 -6.38 29.10 -20.71
C TRP A 220 -4.94 29.55 -21.03
N GLU A 221 -4.75 30.41 -22.02
CA GLU A 221 -3.47 31.03 -22.34
C GLU A 221 -2.95 31.95 -21.23
N ASP A 222 -3.84 32.67 -20.53
CA ASP A 222 -3.46 33.50 -19.38
C ASP A 222 -3.02 32.62 -18.20
N LEU A 223 -3.72 31.50 -17.96
CA LEU A 223 -3.32 30.52 -16.94
C LEU A 223 -1.95 29.92 -17.26
N ALA A 224 -1.69 29.49 -18.50
CA ALA A 224 -0.38 28.97 -18.89
C ALA A 224 0.72 30.04 -18.76
N ALA A 225 0.43 31.30 -19.11
CA ALA A 225 1.35 32.41 -18.89
C ALA A 225 1.60 32.68 -17.40
N TRP A 226 0.58 32.54 -16.55
CA TRP A 226 0.69 32.65 -15.11
C TRP A 226 1.58 31.55 -14.52
N CYS A 227 1.34 30.29 -14.90
CA CYS A 227 2.16 29.15 -14.50
C CYS A 227 3.61 29.29 -14.97
N GLN A 228 3.82 29.78 -16.18
CA GLN A 228 5.15 30.12 -16.69
C GLN A 228 5.82 31.22 -15.86
N ALA A 229 5.09 32.28 -15.49
CA ALA A 229 5.61 33.37 -14.67
C ALA A 229 5.99 32.91 -13.26
N ILE A 230 5.18 32.05 -12.64
CA ILE A 230 5.50 31.41 -11.35
C ILE A 230 6.75 30.55 -11.49
N MET A 231 6.83 29.72 -12.53
CA MET A 231 8.00 28.87 -12.77
C MET A 231 9.28 29.69 -13.00
N ASP A 232 9.19 30.81 -13.72
CA ASP A 232 10.33 31.70 -13.96
C ASP A 232 10.76 32.47 -12.69
N GLY A 233 9.81 32.81 -11.82
CA GLY A 233 10.05 33.48 -10.54
C GLY A 233 10.62 32.56 -9.46
N GLU A 234 9.98 31.42 -9.22
CA GLU A 234 10.31 30.47 -8.16
C GLU A 234 11.35 29.42 -8.58
N GLY A 235 11.60 29.30 -9.89
CA GLY A 235 12.58 28.37 -10.46
C GLY A 235 12.13 26.91 -10.49
N ARG A 236 10.87 26.62 -10.14
CA ARG A 236 10.20 25.32 -10.26
C ARG A 236 8.72 25.52 -10.65
N PRO A 237 8.09 24.59 -11.38
CA PRO A 237 6.65 24.64 -11.63
C PRO A 237 5.89 24.47 -10.31
N LEU A 238 4.81 25.26 -10.13
CA LEU A 238 3.94 25.23 -8.94
C LEU A 238 2.47 25.21 -9.33
N CYS A 239 2.14 25.03 -10.61
CA CYS A 239 0.77 24.76 -11.03
C CYS A 239 0.54 23.26 -11.05
N GLY A 240 -0.61 22.77 -10.61
CA GLY A 240 -0.88 21.34 -10.52
C GLY A 240 -2.21 20.95 -11.13
N LEU A 241 -2.27 19.74 -11.68
CA LEU A 241 -3.49 19.12 -12.21
C LEU A 241 -3.60 17.70 -11.63
N PRO A 242 -4.80 17.20 -11.30
CA PRO A 242 -4.97 15.90 -10.62
C PRO A 242 -4.88 14.74 -11.63
N ASN A 243 -3.69 14.53 -12.24
CA ASN A 243 -3.51 13.57 -13.34
C ASN A 243 -3.74 12.12 -12.92
N ALA A 244 -3.43 11.72 -11.68
CA ALA A 244 -3.79 10.38 -11.17
C ALA A 244 -5.30 10.27 -10.85
N GLY A 245 -5.96 11.39 -10.56
CA GLY A 245 -7.37 11.45 -10.15
C GLY A 245 -8.35 11.74 -11.29
N LEU A 246 -9.17 12.78 -11.10
CA LEU A 246 -10.26 13.18 -11.99
C LEU A 246 -9.81 13.92 -13.26
N PHE A 247 -8.59 13.70 -13.72
CA PHE A 247 -8.04 14.32 -14.93
C PHE A 247 -8.86 14.09 -16.20
N HIS A 248 -9.50 12.92 -16.33
CA HIS A 248 -10.39 12.66 -17.45
C HIS A 248 -11.56 13.67 -17.47
N ARG A 249 -12.07 14.09 -16.31
CA ARG A 249 -13.11 15.11 -16.19
C ARG A 249 -12.60 16.51 -16.52
N PHE A 250 -11.36 16.82 -16.13
CA PHE A 250 -10.68 18.03 -16.60
C PHE A 250 -10.65 18.08 -18.13
N LEU A 251 -10.25 16.98 -18.79
CA LEU A 251 -10.18 16.91 -20.25
C LEU A 251 -11.57 17.03 -20.90
N GLU A 252 -12.50 16.20 -20.47
CA GLU A 252 -13.87 16.08 -21.02
C GLU A 252 -14.71 17.34 -20.80
N GLY A 253 -14.66 17.89 -19.59
CA GLY A 253 -15.57 18.92 -19.11
C GLY A 253 -15.09 20.34 -19.29
N TYR A 254 -13.77 20.54 -19.34
CA TYR A 254 -13.17 21.87 -19.26
C TYR A 254 -12.27 22.10 -20.46
N LEU A 255 -11.21 21.32 -20.62
CA LEU A 255 -10.21 21.60 -21.64
C LEU A 255 -10.76 21.42 -23.07
N TRP A 256 -11.30 20.26 -23.43
CA TRP A 256 -11.83 20.02 -24.77
C TRP A 256 -12.94 21.01 -25.19
N PRO A 257 -14.04 21.13 -24.42
CA PRO A 257 -15.15 21.99 -24.81
C PRO A 257 -14.77 23.47 -24.86
N SER A 258 -13.85 23.95 -24.00
CA SER A 258 -13.37 25.34 -24.07
C SER A 258 -12.72 25.71 -25.41
N PHE A 259 -12.09 24.74 -26.10
CA PHE A 259 -11.43 24.98 -27.38
C PHE A 259 -12.31 24.62 -28.57
N THR A 260 -13.11 23.56 -28.45
CA THR A 260 -13.82 22.95 -29.58
C THR A 260 -15.31 23.31 -29.63
N GLY A 261 -15.88 23.82 -28.53
CA GLY A 261 -17.31 24.07 -28.41
C GLY A 261 -18.15 22.82 -28.11
N GLY A 262 -17.55 21.63 -28.08
CA GLY A 262 -18.27 20.40 -27.76
C GLY A 262 -17.35 19.22 -27.50
N MET A 263 -17.63 18.45 -26.45
CA MET A 263 -16.79 17.34 -26.02
C MET A 263 -16.71 16.20 -27.05
N VAL A 264 -17.85 15.79 -27.62
CA VAL A 264 -17.95 14.55 -28.43
C VAL A 264 -17.94 14.82 -29.93
N SER A 265 -18.86 15.67 -30.42
CA SER A 265 -19.01 15.91 -31.86
C SER A 265 -17.76 16.53 -32.49
N GLU A 266 -17.05 17.35 -31.71
CA GLU A 266 -15.88 18.11 -32.15
C GLU A 266 -14.55 17.47 -31.71
N PHE A 267 -14.57 16.21 -31.27
CA PHE A 267 -13.36 15.51 -30.82
C PHE A 267 -12.23 15.48 -31.87
N ARG A 268 -12.60 15.38 -33.16
CA ARG A 268 -11.66 15.28 -34.31
C ARG A 268 -11.42 16.62 -35.02
N SER A 269 -11.84 17.73 -34.42
CA SER A 269 -11.76 19.07 -35.01
C SER A 269 -10.30 19.55 -35.17
N ALA A 270 -10.11 20.59 -35.99
CA ALA A 270 -8.79 21.23 -36.10
C ALA A 270 -8.42 21.95 -34.80
N GLU A 271 -9.43 22.48 -34.12
CA GLU A 271 -9.37 23.14 -32.83
C GLU A 271 -8.89 22.17 -31.73
N ALA A 272 -9.34 20.91 -31.74
CA ALA A 272 -8.83 19.87 -30.84
C ALA A 272 -7.33 19.59 -31.09
N ALA A 273 -6.89 19.62 -32.35
CA ALA A 273 -5.48 19.43 -32.68
C ALA A 273 -4.60 20.60 -32.21
N ASP A 274 -5.08 21.82 -32.40
CA ASP A 274 -4.40 23.04 -31.91
C ASP A 274 -4.34 23.08 -30.38
N MET A 275 -5.42 22.68 -29.71
CA MET A 275 -5.48 22.55 -28.24
C MET A 275 -4.46 21.53 -27.73
N LEU A 276 -4.37 20.33 -28.30
CA LEU A 276 -3.40 19.32 -27.87
C LEU A 276 -1.96 19.76 -28.14
N ALA A 277 -1.70 20.47 -29.24
CA ALA A 277 -0.40 21.07 -29.51
C ALA A 277 -0.05 22.14 -28.47
N TRP A 278 -0.99 23.03 -28.16
CA TRP A 278 -0.84 24.05 -27.11
C TRP A 278 -0.62 23.41 -25.73
N ALA A 279 -1.38 22.38 -25.38
CA ALA A 279 -1.26 21.69 -24.11
C ALA A 279 0.14 21.07 -23.95
N ARG A 280 0.65 20.42 -25.00
CA ARG A 280 2.01 19.87 -25.03
C ARG A 280 3.10 20.94 -24.94
N ASP A 281 2.95 22.02 -25.71
CA ASP A 281 4.04 22.97 -25.94
C ASP A 281 4.06 24.13 -24.93
N SER A 282 2.92 24.46 -24.31
CA SER A 282 2.75 25.67 -23.49
C SER A 282 2.21 25.39 -22.09
N LEU A 283 1.19 24.54 -21.92
CA LEU A 283 0.61 24.27 -20.60
C LEU A 283 1.45 23.27 -19.80
N TRP A 284 1.55 22.04 -20.29
CA TRP A 284 2.13 20.92 -19.55
C TRP A 284 3.58 21.14 -19.07
N PRO A 285 4.47 21.81 -19.83
CA PRO A 285 5.82 22.13 -19.36
C PRO A 285 5.87 23.01 -18.10
N THR A 286 4.78 23.69 -17.76
CA THR A 286 4.65 24.58 -16.58
C THR A 286 3.92 23.93 -15.40
N ILE A 287 3.38 22.72 -15.60
CA ILE A 287 2.70 21.93 -14.57
C ILE A 287 3.74 21.17 -13.74
N ASP A 288 3.50 21.07 -12.44
CA ASP A 288 4.33 20.34 -11.50
C ASP A 288 4.41 18.87 -11.92
N PRO A 289 5.61 18.30 -12.07
CA PRO A 289 5.78 16.95 -12.60
C PRO A 289 5.19 15.86 -11.70
N GLU A 290 5.02 16.10 -10.40
CA GLU A 290 4.35 15.16 -9.48
C GLU A 290 2.83 15.17 -9.63
N SER A 291 2.27 16.08 -10.44
CA SER A 291 0.85 16.05 -10.86
C SER A 291 0.41 14.70 -11.41
N ILE A 292 1.34 13.93 -12.01
CA ILE A 292 1.10 12.54 -12.46
C ILE A 292 0.69 11.58 -11.33
N ASN A 293 1.01 11.92 -10.08
CA ASN A 293 0.71 11.14 -8.88
C ASN A 293 -0.38 11.78 -8.01
N TYR A 294 -0.79 13.02 -8.30
CA TYR A 294 -1.81 13.71 -7.50
C TYR A 294 -3.21 13.24 -7.87
N GLU A 295 -3.88 12.63 -6.89
CA GLU A 295 -5.28 12.20 -7.01
C GLU A 295 -6.27 13.30 -6.58
N PHE A 296 -5.89 14.08 -5.56
CA PHE A 296 -6.66 15.16 -4.93
C PHE A 296 -5.72 16.37 -4.78
N MET A 297 -6.23 17.58 -5.08
CA MET A 297 -5.39 18.79 -5.08
C MET A 297 -5.37 19.53 -3.75
N GLN A 298 -6.26 19.22 -2.79
CA GLN A 298 -6.25 19.86 -1.48
C GLN A 298 -4.95 19.63 -0.71
N GLU A 299 -4.36 18.42 -0.76
CA GLU A 299 -3.14 18.11 -0.03
C GLU A 299 -1.91 18.84 -0.61
N PRO A 300 -1.65 18.81 -1.94
CA PRO A 300 -0.57 19.59 -2.53
C PRO A 300 -0.72 21.12 -2.35
N LEU A 301 -1.97 21.63 -2.31
CA LEU A 301 -2.25 23.04 -2.01
C LEU A 301 -1.86 23.39 -0.57
N LEU A 302 -2.33 22.61 0.41
CA LEU A 302 -2.01 22.81 1.83
C LEU A 302 -0.52 22.63 2.13
N ALA A 303 0.14 21.72 1.43
CA ALA A 303 1.58 21.48 1.55
C ALA A 303 2.44 22.59 0.89
N GLY A 304 1.85 23.47 0.08
CA GLY A 304 2.59 24.46 -0.72
C GLY A 304 3.46 23.84 -1.82
N GLU A 305 3.17 22.60 -2.21
CA GLU A 305 3.76 21.93 -3.37
C GLU A 305 3.18 22.49 -4.66
N VAL A 306 1.88 22.79 -4.63
CA VAL A 306 1.13 23.45 -5.70
C VAL A 306 0.53 24.75 -5.18
N TRP A 307 0.60 25.80 -5.99
CA TRP A 307 0.04 27.12 -5.71
C TRP A 307 -1.19 27.43 -6.55
N VAL A 308 -1.34 26.83 -7.74
CA VAL A 308 -2.54 26.99 -8.58
C VAL A 308 -2.99 25.61 -9.01
N ALA A 309 -4.23 25.25 -8.71
CA ALA A 309 -4.77 23.92 -8.91
C ALA A 309 -6.15 23.97 -9.56
N PHE A 310 -6.52 22.86 -10.19
CA PHE A 310 -7.87 22.56 -10.66
C PHE A 310 -8.34 21.29 -9.95
N ASP A 311 -9.53 21.29 -9.34
CA ASP A 311 -10.15 20.05 -8.85
C ASP A 311 -11.65 20.26 -8.60
N HIS A 312 -12.33 19.18 -8.23
CA HIS A 312 -13.74 19.20 -7.82
C HIS A 312 -13.89 19.96 -6.50
N VAL A 313 -14.98 20.72 -6.35
CA VAL A 313 -15.31 21.46 -5.10
C VAL A 313 -15.19 20.57 -3.85
N ALA A 314 -15.79 19.38 -3.86
CA ALA A 314 -15.68 18.42 -2.75
C ALA A 314 -14.24 17.90 -2.46
N ARG A 315 -13.27 18.17 -3.33
CA ARG A 315 -11.84 17.80 -3.16
C ARG A 315 -10.93 19.01 -2.90
N LEU A 316 -11.52 20.20 -2.76
CA LEU A 316 -10.85 21.45 -2.43
C LEU A 316 -11.36 22.01 -1.10
N ILE A 317 -12.57 21.61 -0.68
CA ILE A 317 -13.24 22.15 0.50
C ILE A 317 -12.39 22.10 1.77
N ASP A 318 -11.58 21.06 1.98
CA ASP A 318 -10.71 20.98 3.16
C ASP A 318 -9.61 22.05 3.14
N ALA A 319 -9.06 22.38 1.96
CA ALA A 319 -8.06 23.44 1.82
C ALA A 319 -8.67 24.81 2.16
N PHE A 320 -9.87 25.10 1.63
CA PHE A 320 -10.57 26.36 1.91
C PHE A 320 -11.10 26.44 3.34
N SER A 321 -11.46 25.31 3.95
CA SER A 321 -11.96 25.27 5.34
C SER A 321 -10.83 25.37 6.36
N THR A 322 -9.66 24.82 6.05
CA THR A 322 -8.48 24.84 6.95
C THR A 322 -7.77 26.19 6.92
N GLU A 323 -7.54 26.75 5.72
CA GLU A 323 -6.85 28.03 5.55
C GLU A 323 -7.60 29.00 4.60
N PRO A 324 -8.80 29.48 4.98
CA PRO A 324 -9.65 30.32 4.11
C PRO A 324 -8.97 31.63 3.69
N ASP A 325 -8.09 32.17 4.54
CA ASP A 325 -7.37 33.41 4.26
C ASP A 325 -6.18 33.22 3.30
N THR A 326 -5.70 31.98 3.11
CA THR A 326 -4.53 31.67 2.27
C THR A 326 -4.91 31.48 0.81
N PHE A 327 -6.11 30.95 0.54
CA PHE A 327 -6.52 30.54 -0.81
C PHE A 327 -7.59 31.47 -1.40
N VAL A 328 -7.74 31.42 -2.71
CA VAL A 328 -8.82 32.02 -3.49
C VAL A 328 -9.38 30.98 -4.44
N ALA A 329 -10.70 30.84 -4.48
CA ALA A 329 -11.44 30.07 -5.45
C ALA A 329 -11.81 30.96 -6.63
N PHE A 330 -11.74 30.45 -7.87
CA PHE A 330 -12.12 31.22 -9.05
C PHE A 330 -12.63 30.31 -10.19
N PRO A 331 -13.43 30.85 -11.14
CA PRO A 331 -13.94 30.10 -12.28
C PRO A 331 -12.85 29.49 -13.14
N THR A 332 -13.18 28.39 -13.81
CA THR A 332 -12.27 27.75 -14.77
C THR A 332 -12.07 28.63 -16.00
N PRO A 333 -10.86 28.67 -16.58
CA PRO A 333 -10.57 29.55 -17.71
C PRO A 333 -11.38 29.27 -18.97
N SER A 334 -11.57 30.30 -19.79
CA SER A 334 -12.17 30.19 -21.12
C SER A 334 -11.15 29.79 -22.18
N GLY A 335 -11.62 29.12 -23.23
CA GLY A 335 -10.88 28.98 -24.48
C GLY A 335 -11.57 29.73 -25.61
N PRO A 336 -11.12 29.54 -26.86
CA PRO A 336 -11.70 30.22 -28.03
C PRO A 336 -13.20 30.01 -28.24
N ALA A 337 -13.76 28.90 -27.75
CA ALA A 337 -15.18 28.59 -27.86
C ALA A 337 -16.01 29.09 -26.66
N GLY A 338 -15.39 29.22 -25.48
CA GLY A 338 -16.05 29.60 -24.23
C GLY A 338 -15.43 28.91 -23.00
N ARG A 339 -16.12 28.94 -21.86
CA ARG A 339 -15.76 28.24 -20.62
C ARG A 339 -16.45 26.89 -20.59
N GLY A 340 -15.73 25.84 -20.93
CA GLY A 340 -16.17 24.47 -20.67
C GLY A 340 -16.40 24.27 -19.18
N PHE A 341 -17.55 23.73 -18.81
CA PHE A 341 -17.77 23.22 -17.47
C PHE A 341 -18.60 21.93 -17.50
N MET A 342 -18.30 20.99 -16.61
CA MET A 342 -19.06 19.76 -16.47
C MET A 342 -19.90 19.81 -15.20
N PRO A 343 -21.18 20.17 -15.29
CA PRO A 343 -22.03 20.16 -14.13
C PRO A 343 -22.54 18.76 -13.82
N VAL A 344 -22.45 18.39 -12.54
CA VAL A 344 -23.28 17.33 -11.95
C VAL A 344 -24.64 17.94 -11.65
N ILE A 345 -25.57 17.88 -12.59
CA ILE A 345 -26.91 18.48 -12.43
C ILE A 345 -27.86 17.46 -11.80
N VAL A 346 -28.52 17.87 -10.73
CA VAL A 346 -29.70 17.20 -10.17
C VAL A 346 -30.94 17.94 -10.63
N GLY A 347 -31.88 17.21 -11.20
CA GLY A 347 -33.16 17.70 -11.70
C GLY A 347 -34.34 17.22 -10.87
N LEU A 348 -35.40 18.01 -10.83
CA LEU A 348 -36.71 17.67 -10.27
C LEU A 348 -37.73 17.49 -11.38
N GLY A 349 -38.32 16.30 -11.51
CA GLY A 349 -39.38 16.00 -12.46
C GLY A 349 -40.61 15.41 -11.77
N ILE A 350 -41.76 15.47 -12.45
CA ILE A 350 -43.02 14.90 -11.97
C ILE A 350 -43.39 13.71 -12.86
N PRO A 351 -43.52 12.48 -12.31
CA PRO A 351 -44.04 11.33 -13.05
C PRO A 351 -45.42 11.61 -13.66
N ALA A 352 -45.68 11.11 -14.88
CA ALA A 352 -46.95 11.34 -15.57
C ALA A 352 -48.15 10.71 -14.83
N ASP A 353 -47.90 9.71 -13.98
CA ASP A 353 -48.87 9.00 -13.15
C ASP A 353 -48.83 9.42 -11.68
N ALA A 354 -48.18 10.56 -11.35
CA ALA A 354 -48.11 11.09 -10.00
C ALA A 354 -49.50 11.19 -9.36
N PRO A 355 -49.71 10.66 -8.13
CA PRO A 355 -51.01 10.71 -7.48
C PRO A 355 -51.45 12.14 -7.15
N ASN A 356 -50.50 13.00 -6.73
CA ASN A 356 -50.74 14.39 -6.35
C ASN A 356 -49.78 15.35 -7.11
N PRO A 357 -49.99 15.60 -8.41
CA PRO A 357 -49.07 16.40 -9.23
C PRO A 357 -48.99 17.88 -8.78
N ASP A 358 -50.10 18.45 -8.28
CA ASP A 358 -50.13 19.83 -7.78
C ASP A 358 -49.28 20.00 -6.51
N GLU A 359 -49.29 18.99 -5.61
CA GLU A 359 -48.39 18.96 -4.45
C GLU A 359 -46.94 18.80 -4.90
N GLY A 360 -46.70 18.00 -5.94
CA GLY A 360 -45.38 17.87 -6.54
C GLY A 360 -44.82 19.20 -7.06
N VAL A 361 -45.65 20.02 -7.70
CA VAL A 361 -45.25 21.39 -8.10
C VAL A 361 -44.90 22.26 -6.89
N ALA A 362 -45.68 22.18 -5.80
CA ALA A 362 -45.40 22.92 -4.57
C ALA A 362 -44.05 22.52 -3.93
N VAL A 363 -43.70 21.23 -3.96
CA VAL A 363 -42.39 20.74 -3.51
C VAL A 363 -41.26 21.30 -4.37
N ILE A 364 -41.42 21.34 -5.70
CA ILE A 364 -40.41 21.90 -6.61
C ILE A 364 -40.25 23.41 -6.39
N GLU A 365 -41.35 24.13 -6.19
CA GLU A 365 -41.30 25.56 -5.85
C GLU A 365 -40.52 25.80 -4.56
N TYR A 366 -40.82 25.05 -3.50
CA TYR A 366 -40.13 25.15 -2.22
C TYR A 366 -38.62 24.87 -2.34
N LEU A 367 -38.24 23.76 -2.99
CA LEU A 367 -36.84 23.33 -3.14
C LEU A 367 -36.00 24.24 -4.04
N THR A 368 -36.65 25.06 -4.87
CA THR A 368 -35.96 26.00 -5.78
C THR A 368 -35.89 27.42 -5.21
N ARG A 369 -36.40 27.68 -4.00
CA ARG A 369 -36.29 29.03 -3.38
C ARG A 369 -34.83 29.34 -3.03
N PRO A 370 -34.35 30.58 -3.21
CA PRO A 370 -32.97 30.94 -2.93
C PRO A 370 -32.51 30.67 -1.49
N ASP A 371 -33.38 30.90 -0.50
CA ASP A 371 -33.08 30.62 0.91
C ASP A 371 -32.96 29.12 1.20
N ILE A 372 -33.82 28.30 0.60
CA ILE A 372 -33.77 26.83 0.71
C ILE A 372 -32.55 26.26 -0.02
N GLN A 373 -32.20 26.79 -1.19
CA GLN A 373 -30.97 26.42 -1.90
C GLN A 373 -29.73 26.74 -1.08
N GLY A 374 -29.74 27.86 -0.34
CA GLY A 374 -28.69 28.20 0.63
C GLY A 374 -28.56 27.18 1.77
N GLN A 375 -29.69 26.68 2.29
CA GLN A 375 -29.69 25.61 3.30
C GLN A 375 -29.18 24.28 2.73
N VAL A 376 -29.59 23.91 1.52
CA VAL A 376 -29.09 22.71 0.81
C VAL A 376 -27.57 22.81 0.63
N LEU A 377 -27.05 23.98 0.25
CA LEU A 377 -25.60 24.21 0.16
C LEU A 377 -24.91 24.05 1.52
N ALA A 378 -25.45 24.67 2.58
CA ALA A 378 -24.87 24.62 3.91
C ALA A 378 -24.80 23.20 4.49
N ASP A 379 -25.89 22.42 4.33
CA ASP A 379 -26.04 21.13 5.00
C ASP A 379 -25.54 19.96 4.15
N LEU A 380 -25.74 20.03 2.83
CA LEU A 380 -25.52 18.93 1.88
C LEU A 380 -24.40 19.18 0.88
N ALA A 381 -23.76 20.37 0.88
CA ALA A 381 -22.65 20.72 0.00
C ALA A 381 -22.98 20.62 -1.52
N PHE A 382 -24.24 20.85 -1.88
CA PHE A 382 -24.69 20.99 -3.26
C PHE A 382 -24.97 22.46 -3.58
N PHE A 383 -24.45 22.91 -4.71
CA PHE A 383 -24.45 24.32 -5.08
C PHE A 383 -25.76 24.74 -5.74
N PRO A 384 -26.20 25.99 -5.51
CA PRO A 384 -27.40 26.51 -6.12
C PRO A 384 -27.38 26.52 -7.65
N VAL A 385 -28.56 26.40 -8.22
CA VAL A 385 -28.83 26.56 -9.67
C VAL A 385 -29.62 27.83 -9.99
N VAL A 386 -30.03 28.56 -8.95
CA VAL A 386 -30.72 29.85 -9.03
C VAL A 386 -29.79 30.98 -8.58
N GLU A 387 -29.97 32.16 -9.16
CA GLU A 387 -29.23 33.36 -8.77
C GLU A 387 -29.72 33.97 -7.44
N GLY A 388 -28.85 34.73 -6.76
CA GLY A 388 -29.25 35.56 -5.63
C GLY A 388 -29.34 34.84 -4.27
N VAL A 389 -28.72 33.67 -4.14
CA VAL A 389 -28.58 32.96 -2.86
C VAL A 389 -27.63 33.73 -1.94
N ASP A 390 -28.07 34.00 -0.70
CA ASP A 390 -27.22 34.65 0.29
C ASP A 390 -26.18 33.67 0.85
N THR A 391 -24.91 33.91 0.52
CA THR A 391 -23.77 33.12 0.97
C THR A 391 -23.11 33.70 2.23
N SER A 392 -23.59 34.83 2.76
CA SER A 392 -22.93 35.56 3.85
C SER A 392 -22.93 34.82 5.20
N SER A 393 -23.87 33.89 5.38
CA SER A 393 -24.02 33.07 6.58
C SER A 393 -23.29 31.72 6.50
N LEU A 394 -22.73 31.37 5.34
CA LEU A 394 -22.07 30.09 5.11
C LEU A 394 -20.68 30.04 5.77
N PRO A 395 -20.18 28.83 6.11
CA PRO A 395 -18.78 28.65 6.48
C PRO A 395 -17.86 29.23 5.40
N SER A 396 -16.78 29.89 5.80
CA SER A 396 -15.92 30.66 4.89
C SER A 396 -15.39 29.83 3.71
N GLY A 397 -15.08 28.55 3.93
CA GLY A 397 -14.64 27.66 2.84
C GLY A 397 -15.73 27.40 1.81
N VAL A 398 -16.95 27.12 2.25
CA VAL A 398 -18.13 26.91 1.39
C VAL A 398 -18.49 28.20 0.65
N ALA A 399 -18.42 29.36 1.33
CA ALA A 399 -18.68 30.66 0.71
C ALA A 399 -17.70 30.97 -0.44
N LEU A 400 -16.42 30.65 -0.29
CA LEU A 400 -15.40 30.81 -1.34
C LEU A 400 -15.73 29.95 -2.57
N GLU A 401 -16.06 28.67 -2.37
CA GLU A 401 -16.45 27.80 -3.47
C GLU A 401 -17.74 28.27 -4.14
N ALA A 402 -18.73 28.71 -3.35
CA ALA A 402 -20.03 29.13 -3.85
C ALA A 402 -19.91 30.33 -4.78
N GLU A 403 -19.08 31.32 -4.41
CA GLU A 403 -18.81 32.49 -5.25
C GLU A 403 -18.18 32.09 -6.59
N ALA A 404 -17.22 31.15 -6.59
CA ALA A 404 -16.57 30.69 -7.82
C ALA A 404 -17.53 29.87 -8.72
N VAL A 405 -18.36 29.02 -8.11
CA VAL A 405 -19.35 28.20 -8.84
C VAL A 405 -20.45 29.07 -9.44
N GLU A 406 -20.95 30.05 -8.71
CA GLU A 406 -21.96 30.99 -9.21
C GLU A 406 -21.44 31.78 -10.41
N LYS A 407 -20.22 32.34 -10.30
CA LYS A 407 -19.56 33.06 -11.41
C LYS A 407 -19.35 32.16 -12.64
N LEU A 408 -19.00 30.89 -12.45
CA LEU A 408 -18.80 29.94 -13.54
C LEU A 408 -20.12 29.59 -14.23
N ALA A 409 -21.14 29.22 -13.46
CA ALA A 409 -22.42 28.75 -13.99
C ALA A 409 -23.20 29.85 -14.72
N ASN A 410 -23.11 31.10 -14.25
CA ASN A 410 -23.80 32.25 -14.84
C ASN A 410 -22.95 33.02 -15.86
N ALA A 411 -21.76 32.53 -16.20
CA ALA A 411 -20.94 33.17 -17.22
C ALA A 411 -21.64 33.11 -18.60
N PRO A 412 -21.69 34.21 -19.36
CA PRO A 412 -22.39 34.24 -20.65
C PRO A 412 -21.72 33.37 -21.73
N ASP A 413 -20.47 32.97 -21.50
CA ASP A 413 -19.69 32.05 -22.34
C ASP A 413 -19.57 30.64 -21.72
N ALA A 414 -20.38 30.29 -20.72
CA ALA A 414 -20.42 28.96 -20.14
C ALA A 414 -20.93 27.91 -21.14
N LEU A 415 -20.18 26.83 -21.30
CA LEU A 415 -20.46 25.69 -22.19
C LEU A 415 -20.60 24.42 -21.34
N ALA A 416 -21.83 24.00 -21.09
CA ALA A 416 -22.10 22.77 -20.35
C ALA A 416 -21.68 21.53 -21.15
N ALA A 417 -20.74 20.76 -20.61
CA ALA A 417 -20.26 19.51 -21.17
C ALA A 417 -20.83 18.33 -20.38
N LEU A 418 -21.91 17.77 -20.90
CA LEU A 418 -22.60 16.62 -20.30
C LEU A 418 -22.03 15.31 -20.83
N LEU A 419 -21.85 14.34 -19.93
CA LEU A 419 -21.45 12.99 -20.32
C LEU A 419 -22.51 12.32 -21.19
N PRO A 420 -22.11 11.53 -22.21
CA PRO A 420 -23.04 10.72 -22.97
C PRO A 420 -23.73 9.71 -22.07
N VAL A 421 -25.03 9.58 -22.27
CA VAL A 421 -25.91 8.71 -21.48
C VAL A 421 -26.16 7.39 -22.23
N GLY A 422 -26.48 6.32 -21.49
CA GLY A 422 -26.79 5.01 -22.09
C GLY A 422 -25.57 4.15 -22.47
N LEU A 423 -24.37 4.49 -22.00
CA LEU A 423 -23.17 3.65 -22.20
C LEU A 423 -23.11 2.42 -21.28
N GLY A 424 -23.88 2.39 -20.19
CA GLY A 424 -23.90 1.28 -19.22
C GLY A 424 -22.50 0.94 -18.69
N GLU A 425 -22.17 -0.35 -18.61
CA GLU A 425 -20.84 -0.84 -18.18
C GLU A 425 -19.67 -0.33 -19.04
N ARG A 426 -19.95 0.19 -20.24
CA ARG A 426 -18.94 0.74 -21.16
C ARG A 426 -18.66 2.23 -20.95
N GLY A 427 -19.29 2.85 -19.95
CA GLY A 427 -19.06 4.25 -19.61
C GLY A 427 -17.60 4.58 -19.35
N GLY A 428 -16.84 3.67 -18.71
CA GLY A 428 -15.41 3.88 -18.45
C GLY A 428 -14.51 3.94 -19.69
N GLU A 429 -14.98 3.45 -20.85
CA GLU A 429 -14.21 3.50 -22.10
C GLU A 429 -14.04 4.96 -22.59
N ILE A 430 -15.00 5.85 -22.32
CA ILE A 430 -14.89 7.27 -22.74
C ILE A 430 -13.72 7.96 -22.03
N ASN A 431 -13.58 7.70 -20.72
CA ASN A 431 -12.51 8.28 -19.90
C ASN A 431 -11.13 7.90 -20.44
N GLN A 432 -10.99 6.66 -20.92
CA GLN A 432 -9.74 6.17 -21.50
C GLN A 432 -9.43 6.84 -22.83
N ILE A 433 -10.43 7.10 -23.68
CA ILE A 433 -10.23 7.75 -24.99
C ILE A 433 -9.63 9.14 -24.83
N PHE A 434 -10.19 9.98 -23.94
CA PHE A 434 -9.67 11.33 -23.70
C PHE A 434 -8.29 11.30 -23.06
N ARG A 435 -8.06 10.43 -22.07
CA ARG A 435 -6.74 10.24 -21.46
C ARG A 435 -5.71 9.77 -22.48
N ASN A 436 -6.00 8.72 -23.25
CA ASN A 436 -5.11 8.21 -24.29
C ASN A 436 -4.75 9.30 -25.29
N ALA A 437 -5.73 10.10 -25.72
CA ALA A 437 -5.49 11.18 -26.67
C ALA A 437 -4.51 12.22 -26.11
N PHE A 438 -4.71 12.63 -24.86
CA PHE A 438 -3.81 13.54 -24.17
C PHE A 438 -2.43 12.92 -23.96
N ASP A 439 -2.36 11.74 -23.35
CA ASP A 439 -1.11 11.11 -22.93
C ASP A 439 -0.20 10.80 -24.13
N ARG A 440 -0.77 10.23 -25.19
CA ARG A 440 -0.03 9.91 -26.41
C ARG A 440 0.54 11.17 -27.07
N VAL A 441 -0.18 12.30 -27.06
CA VAL A 441 0.32 13.54 -27.67
C VAL A 441 1.27 14.30 -26.75
N VAL A 442 0.90 14.47 -25.49
CA VAL A 442 1.57 15.36 -24.53
C VAL A 442 2.77 14.68 -23.88
N PHE A 443 2.64 13.42 -23.45
CA PHE A 443 3.74 12.68 -22.82
C PHE A 443 4.60 11.93 -23.84
N GLU A 444 3.98 11.24 -24.80
CA GLU A 444 4.70 10.36 -25.72
C GLU A 444 5.15 11.08 -27.02
N GLY A 445 4.60 12.27 -27.30
CA GLY A 445 4.95 13.06 -28.49
C GLY A 445 4.46 12.44 -29.80
N ALA A 446 3.38 11.65 -29.76
CA ALA A 446 2.77 11.05 -30.94
C ALA A 446 2.18 12.09 -31.91
N ASP A 447 1.98 11.68 -33.16
CA ASP A 447 1.36 12.52 -34.19
C ASP A 447 -0.12 12.80 -33.88
N ILE A 448 -0.46 14.08 -33.70
CA ILE A 448 -1.79 14.53 -33.24
C ILE A 448 -2.89 14.05 -34.20
N ALA A 449 -2.67 14.17 -35.51
CA ALA A 449 -3.67 13.78 -36.50
C ALA A 449 -3.96 12.27 -36.47
N THR A 450 -2.92 11.47 -36.22
CA THR A 450 -3.04 10.02 -36.06
C THR A 450 -3.80 9.66 -34.78
N VAL A 451 -3.44 10.27 -33.65
CA VAL A 451 -4.08 10.01 -32.34
C VAL A 451 -5.56 10.40 -32.38
N LEU A 452 -5.88 11.62 -32.82
CA LEU A 452 -7.28 12.09 -32.93
C LEU A 452 -8.11 11.22 -33.87
N LYS A 453 -7.49 10.67 -34.92
CA LYS A 453 -8.16 9.73 -35.81
C LYS A 453 -8.48 8.42 -35.09
N GLU A 454 -7.50 7.80 -34.45
CA GLU A 454 -7.65 6.49 -33.81
C GLU A 454 -8.60 6.55 -32.61
N GLU A 455 -8.37 7.49 -31.69
CA GLU A 455 -9.23 7.69 -30.51
C GLU A 455 -10.62 8.20 -30.93
N GLY A 456 -10.71 9.01 -31.99
CA GLY A 456 -11.99 9.44 -32.53
C GLY A 456 -12.78 8.31 -33.21
N ASP A 457 -12.10 7.37 -33.87
CA ASP A 457 -12.73 6.16 -34.41
C ASP A 457 -13.23 5.25 -33.28
N ALA A 458 -12.47 5.16 -32.17
CA ALA A 458 -12.89 4.44 -30.95
C ALA A 458 -14.11 5.09 -30.27
N LEU A 459 -14.12 6.43 -30.15
CA LEU A 459 -15.25 7.19 -29.60
C LEU A 459 -16.51 7.00 -30.44
N HIS A 460 -16.38 7.06 -31.77
CA HIS A 460 -17.51 6.81 -32.65
C HIS A 460 -18.04 5.38 -32.52
N ALA A 461 -17.16 4.38 -32.40
CA ALA A 461 -17.56 2.99 -32.19
C ALA A 461 -18.26 2.76 -30.84
N LEU A 462 -17.83 3.47 -29.78
CA LEU A 462 -18.47 3.45 -28.47
C LEU A 462 -19.90 4.00 -28.54
N LEU A 463 -20.07 5.16 -29.18
CA LEU A 463 -21.35 5.88 -29.24
C LEU A 463 -22.34 5.31 -30.26
N THR A 464 -21.89 4.51 -31.22
CA THR A 464 -22.77 3.85 -32.22
C THR A 464 -23.13 2.42 -31.85
N ALA A 465 -22.64 1.92 -30.71
CA ALA A 465 -23.00 0.61 -30.22
C ALA A 465 -24.47 0.54 -29.75
N PRO A 466 -25.15 -0.61 -29.87
CA PRO A 466 -26.54 -0.76 -29.42
C PRO A 466 -26.66 -0.44 -27.92
N GLY A 467 -27.42 0.62 -27.59
CA GLY A 467 -27.64 1.09 -26.22
C GLY A 467 -27.22 2.55 -25.98
N ALA A 468 -26.25 3.07 -26.75
CA ALA A 468 -25.81 4.45 -26.64
C ALA A 468 -26.86 5.42 -27.20
N ARG A 469 -27.40 6.33 -26.37
CA ARG A 469 -28.16 7.50 -26.84
C ARG A 469 -27.18 8.68 -26.84
N GLY A 470 -26.77 9.11 -28.03
CA GLY A 470 -25.83 10.21 -28.20
C GLY A 470 -26.33 11.50 -27.55
N GLY A 471 -25.41 12.27 -26.98
CA GLY A 471 -25.67 13.66 -26.56
C GLY A 471 -26.06 14.56 -27.74
N ALA A 472 -26.53 15.75 -27.41
CA ALA A 472 -27.23 16.70 -28.28
C ALA A 472 -26.72 16.76 -29.74
N PRO A 473 -27.64 16.83 -30.73
CA PRO A 473 -27.26 16.87 -32.13
C PRO A 473 -26.54 18.17 -32.49
N ALA A 474 -25.51 18.07 -33.34
CA ALA A 474 -24.79 19.22 -33.87
C ALA A 474 -25.75 20.26 -34.51
N PRO A 475 -25.48 21.57 -34.37
CA PRO A 475 -26.27 22.59 -35.03
C PRO A 475 -26.25 22.38 -36.55
N ALA A 476 -27.43 22.41 -37.17
CA ALA A 476 -27.62 22.08 -38.57
C ALA A 476 -26.83 23.01 -39.51
N GLY A 477 -25.70 22.51 -40.03
CA GLY A 477 -24.79 23.26 -40.89
C GLY A 477 -24.15 22.41 -42.00
N ALA A 478 -24.94 22.04 -43.01
CA ALA A 478 -24.57 21.75 -44.40
C ALA A 478 -23.35 20.83 -44.72
N GLY A 479 -23.65 19.56 -45.07
CA GLY A 479 -22.90 18.82 -46.09
C GLY A 479 -22.86 17.29 -45.89
N PRO A 480 -23.26 16.45 -46.87
CA PRO A 480 -23.18 15.00 -46.73
C PRO A 480 -21.73 14.51 -46.87
N CYS A 481 -21.32 13.62 -45.95
CA CYS A 481 -20.08 12.86 -46.02
C CYS A 481 -20.00 12.02 -47.32
N VAL A 482 -18.88 12.14 -48.04
CA VAL A 482 -18.56 11.30 -49.20
C VAL A 482 -17.81 10.06 -48.72
N ALA A 483 -18.38 8.89 -48.99
CA ALA A 483 -17.66 7.62 -48.97
C ALA A 483 -16.62 7.59 -50.11
N ASN A 484 -15.38 7.24 -49.81
CA ASN A 484 -14.31 7.12 -50.81
C ASN A 484 -13.90 5.65 -50.99
N PRO A 485 -13.72 5.14 -52.23
CA PRO A 485 -12.87 3.98 -52.50
C PRO A 485 -11.64 4.34 -53.39
N PRO A 486 -10.60 3.49 -53.45
CA PRO A 486 -9.23 3.91 -53.74
C PRO A 486 -8.83 3.82 -55.23
N GLY A 487 -7.99 4.76 -55.69
CA GLY A 487 -7.14 4.59 -56.88
C GLY A 487 -6.98 5.81 -57.79
N LEU A 488 -5.71 6.22 -57.99
CA LEU A 488 -5.11 7.12 -59.02
C LEU A 488 -4.66 8.55 -58.59
N PRO A 489 -3.56 9.10 -59.19
CA PRO A 489 -2.80 10.26 -58.69
C PRO A 489 -3.09 11.59 -59.44
N PRO A 490 -2.23 12.63 -59.28
CA PRO A 490 -2.46 13.85 -58.52
C PRO A 490 -3.29 14.94 -59.25
N CYS A 491 -3.82 15.87 -58.46
CA CYS A 491 -4.55 17.07 -58.90
C CYS A 491 -3.70 18.00 -59.78
N VAL A 492 -4.30 18.49 -60.86
CA VAL A 492 -3.90 19.72 -61.58
C VAL A 492 -4.99 20.77 -61.38
N ALA A 493 -4.53 21.98 -61.10
CA ALA A 493 -5.27 23.21 -60.84
C ALA A 493 -6.36 23.55 -61.89
N SER A 494 -7.41 24.28 -61.48
CA SER A 494 -7.40 25.75 -61.51
C SER A 494 -8.81 26.37 -61.53
N ARG A 495 -8.86 27.62 -61.02
CA ARG A 495 -9.79 28.73 -61.35
C ARG A 495 -11.25 28.56 -60.86
N SER A 496 -11.89 29.53 -60.22
CA SER A 496 -11.57 30.90 -59.83
C SER A 496 -12.85 31.48 -59.20
N GLY A 497 -12.78 32.21 -58.08
CA GLY A 497 -13.93 32.98 -57.57
C GLY A 497 -13.77 33.43 -56.12
N VAL A 498 -12.92 34.41 -55.91
CA VAL A 498 -12.49 34.98 -54.62
C VAL A 498 -13.54 35.96 -54.05
N CYS A 499 -13.68 36.01 -52.71
CA CYS A 499 -13.59 37.26 -51.94
C CYS A 499 -13.12 37.00 -50.49
N ARG A 500 -11.93 37.52 -50.18
CA ARG A 500 -11.31 37.67 -48.85
C ARG A 500 -11.80 38.95 -48.18
N SER A 501 -11.77 38.98 -46.85
CA SER A 501 -11.43 40.17 -46.07
C SER A 501 -10.06 39.96 -45.40
N GLU A 502 -9.33 41.06 -45.24
CA GLU A 502 -7.89 41.12 -45.02
C GLU A 502 -7.51 41.04 -43.53
N ARG A 503 -6.50 40.23 -43.18
CA ARG A 503 -5.68 40.42 -41.96
C ARG A 503 -4.27 40.86 -42.40
N PRO A 504 -3.61 41.78 -41.66
CA PRO A 504 -2.33 42.35 -42.07
C PRO A 504 -1.16 41.37 -41.88
N PRO A 505 -0.04 41.54 -42.61
CA PRO A 505 1.12 40.66 -42.50
C PRO A 505 1.96 41.03 -41.27
N TYR A 506 2.08 40.13 -40.30
CA TYR A 506 3.18 40.20 -39.33
C TYR A 506 4.45 39.66 -40.01
N ALA A 507 5.40 40.55 -40.24
CA ALA A 507 6.72 40.22 -40.76
C ALA A 507 7.53 39.41 -39.73
N PRO A 508 8.27 38.36 -40.13
CA PRO A 508 9.15 37.66 -39.21
C PRO A 508 10.28 38.61 -38.82
N LYS A 509 10.31 39.07 -37.57
CA LYS A 509 11.51 39.69 -37.01
C LYS A 509 12.60 38.63 -37.00
N ALA A 510 13.67 38.93 -37.73
CA ALA A 510 14.93 38.22 -37.67
C ALA A 510 15.32 37.98 -36.20
N SER A 511 15.26 36.73 -35.77
CA SER A 511 15.85 36.29 -34.52
C SER A 511 17.34 36.61 -34.62
N ASN A 512 17.80 37.57 -33.81
CA ASN A 512 19.21 37.67 -33.47
C ASN A 512 19.58 36.34 -32.81
N ARG A 513 20.11 35.40 -33.61
CA ARG A 513 20.95 34.32 -33.12
C ARG A 513 22.17 34.98 -32.49
N ARG A 514 22.07 35.30 -31.20
CA ARG A 514 23.24 35.24 -30.34
C ARG A 514 23.43 33.76 -30.08
N ASP A 515 24.47 33.21 -30.67
CA ASP A 515 24.98 31.92 -30.27
C ASP A 515 25.11 31.92 -28.74
N PRO A 516 24.42 31.02 -28.02
CA PRO A 516 24.61 30.93 -26.59
C PRO A 516 26.08 30.56 -26.33
N PRO A 517 26.72 31.17 -25.32
CA PRO A 517 28.04 30.71 -24.90
C PRO A 517 27.90 29.24 -24.53
N ALA A 518 28.86 28.43 -24.96
CA ALA A 518 28.87 26.98 -24.79
C ALA A 518 28.56 26.56 -23.34
N MET A 519 27.27 26.33 -23.02
CA MET A 519 26.82 25.72 -21.77
C MET A 519 26.91 24.21 -21.91
N ARG A 520 28.12 23.69 -22.10
CA ARG A 520 28.40 22.25 -22.03
C ARG A 520 28.62 21.76 -20.59
N ALA A 521 28.53 22.62 -19.59
CA ALA A 521 28.89 22.29 -18.21
C ALA A 521 27.73 22.29 -17.19
N ARG A 522 26.50 22.70 -17.55
CA ARG A 522 25.43 22.95 -16.56
C ARG A 522 24.20 22.02 -16.64
N THR A 523 24.08 21.18 -17.66
CA THR A 523 23.01 20.19 -17.81
C THR A 523 23.17 18.96 -16.90
N TRP A 524 24.40 18.65 -16.48
CA TRP A 524 24.67 17.47 -15.65
C TRP A 524 24.10 17.57 -14.23
N ARG A 525 23.95 18.78 -13.68
CA ARG A 525 23.43 18.99 -12.32
C ARG A 525 21.91 18.81 -12.18
N ARG A 526 21.10 19.04 -13.23
CA ARG A 526 19.63 18.90 -13.15
C ARG A 526 19.17 17.46 -13.22
N HIS A 527 19.89 16.61 -13.96
CA HIS A 527 19.61 15.18 -13.96
C HIS A 527 20.06 14.48 -12.68
N LEU A 528 20.97 15.06 -11.89
CA LEU A 528 21.49 14.46 -10.66
C LEU A 528 20.57 14.62 -9.44
N VAL A 529 19.69 15.62 -9.40
CA VAL A 529 18.87 15.92 -8.21
C VAL A 529 17.90 14.78 -7.84
N PRO A 530 17.14 14.18 -8.79
CA PRO A 530 16.31 13.01 -8.47
C PRO A 530 17.14 11.82 -7.96
N TYR A 531 18.31 11.58 -8.58
CA TYR A 531 19.23 10.54 -8.09
C TYR A 531 19.81 10.88 -6.71
N LEU A 532 19.97 12.15 -6.37
CA LEU A 532 20.44 12.61 -5.05
C LEU A 532 19.37 12.45 -3.97
N LEU A 533 18.08 12.58 -4.32
CA LEU A 533 16.96 12.34 -3.41
C LEU A 533 16.72 10.85 -3.16
N ILE A 534 16.89 10.01 -4.19
CA ILE A 534 16.75 8.56 -4.07
C ILE A 534 18.07 7.93 -3.57
N ALA A 535 19.21 8.62 -3.67
CA ALA A 535 20.52 8.09 -3.26
C ALA A 535 20.53 7.57 -1.82
N PRO A 536 19.99 8.26 -0.80
CA PRO A 536 19.89 7.70 0.55
C PRO A 536 19.12 6.38 0.60
N ALA A 537 18.02 6.26 -0.15
CA ALA A 537 17.22 5.04 -0.22
C ALA A 537 17.97 3.91 -0.95
N ILE A 538 18.63 4.22 -2.09
CA ILE A 538 19.46 3.24 -2.81
C ILE A 538 20.64 2.80 -1.97
N VAL A 539 21.31 3.73 -1.27
CA VAL A 539 22.42 3.42 -0.36
C VAL A 539 21.92 2.57 0.80
N TYR A 540 20.76 2.89 1.38
CA TYR A 540 20.13 2.09 2.42
C TYR A 540 19.82 0.67 1.92
N LEU A 541 19.15 0.53 0.77
CA LEU A 541 18.85 -0.78 0.17
C LEU A 541 20.12 -1.54 -0.20
N ALA A 542 21.15 -0.86 -0.71
CA ALA A 542 22.41 -1.47 -1.04
C ALA A 542 23.15 -1.97 0.20
N LEU A 543 23.21 -1.17 1.27
CA LEU A 543 23.95 -1.50 2.49
C LEU A 543 23.22 -2.52 3.37
N PHE A 544 21.90 -2.42 3.51
CA PHE A 544 21.14 -3.25 4.45
C PHE A 544 20.46 -4.47 3.81
N PHE A 545 20.30 -4.50 2.49
CA PHE A 545 19.67 -5.64 1.79
C PHE A 545 20.60 -6.27 0.75
N ALA A 546 21.08 -5.50 -0.23
CA ALA A 546 21.85 -6.06 -1.34
C ALA A 546 23.21 -6.60 -0.89
N TYR A 547 23.92 -5.86 -0.02
CA TYR A 547 25.24 -6.26 0.48
C TYR A 547 25.17 -7.52 1.37
N PRO A 548 24.31 -7.61 2.41
CA PRO A 548 24.17 -8.85 3.18
C PRO A 548 23.71 -10.04 2.34
N MET A 549 22.85 -9.83 1.34
CA MET A 549 22.42 -10.87 0.42
C MET A 549 23.57 -11.34 -0.49
N TYR A 550 24.40 -10.42 -0.96
CA TYR A 550 25.60 -10.72 -1.75
C TYR A 550 26.63 -11.49 -0.90
N GLU A 551 26.94 -11.02 0.31
CA GLU A 551 27.85 -11.69 1.24
C GLU A 551 27.35 -13.10 1.57
N GLY A 552 26.06 -13.27 1.89
CA GLY A 552 25.47 -14.58 2.13
C GLY A 552 25.53 -15.50 0.89
N LEU A 553 25.35 -14.96 -0.32
CA LEU A 553 25.51 -15.73 -1.55
C LEU A 553 26.97 -16.20 -1.73
N VAL A 554 27.94 -15.31 -1.49
CA VAL A 554 29.38 -15.62 -1.59
C VAL A 554 29.75 -16.69 -0.56
N LEU A 555 29.42 -16.50 0.72
CA LEU A 555 29.71 -17.46 1.80
C LEU A 555 29.12 -18.86 1.55
N ALA A 556 28.00 -18.96 0.82
CA ALA A 556 27.37 -20.24 0.50
C ALA A 556 28.12 -21.04 -0.59
N ILE A 557 28.88 -20.37 -1.47
CA ILE A 557 29.50 -20.98 -2.67
C ILE A 557 31.01 -20.72 -2.82
N TYR A 558 31.60 -20.00 -1.87
CA TYR A 558 33.00 -19.59 -1.86
C TYR A 558 33.58 -19.81 -0.47
N ASP A 559 34.74 -20.46 -0.40
CA ASP A 559 35.47 -20.67 0.85
C ASP A 559 36.70 -19.77 0.87
N ASP A 560 36.67 -18.70 1.67
CA ASP A 560 37.77 -17.74 1.81
C ASP A 560 39.05 -18.35 2.45
N ASP A 561 38.90 -19.48 3.15
CA ASP A 561 39.95 -20.11 3.95
C ASP A 561 40.47 -21.43 3.31
N ALA A 562 40.11 -21.71 2.05
CA ALA A 562 40.37 -22.98 1.38
C ALA A 562 41.85 -23.29 1.13
N LEU A 563 42.66 -22.30 0.76
CA LEU A 563 44.05 -22.48 0.34
C LEU A 563 45.00 -21.66 1.21
N LEU A 564 46.03 -22.30 1.76
CA LEU A 564 47.10 -21.66 2.52
C LEU A 564 48.31 -21.39 1.61
N PRO A 565 48.60 -20.13 1.24
CA PRO A 565 49.80 -19.80 0.50
C PRO A 565 51.02 -19.87 1.41
N LEU A 566 52.02 -20.61 0.94
CA LEU A 566 53.35 -20.71 1.53
C LEU A 566 54.24 -19.59 1.00
N ARG A 567 54.99 -18.97 1.91
CA ARG A 567 55.85 -17.81 1.63
C ARG A 567 57.29 -18.22 1.39
N SER A 568 58.01 -17.46 0.57
CA SER A 568 59.45 -17.68 0.33
C SER A 568 60.32 -17.37 1.55
N GLU A 569 59.85 -16.46 2.41
CA GLU A 569 60.52 -15.99 3.62
C GLU A 569 59.51 -15.88 4.78
N PRO A 570 59.95 -15.94 6.05
CA PRO A 570 59.09 -15.84 7.23
C PRO A 570 58.64 -14.39 7.49
N THR A 571 57.81 -13.88 6.60
CA THR A 571 57.22 -12.54 6.63
C THR A 571 55.96 -12.50 5.78
N SER A 572 54.96 -11.72 6.21
CA SER A 572 53.68 -11.56 5.50
C SER A 572 53.88 -11.06 4.07
N ASP A 573 54.87 -10.19 3.85
CA ASP A 573 55.10 -9.49 2.59
C ASP A 573 55.92 -10.30 1.56
N ALA A 574 56.36 -11.50 1.92
CA ALA A 574 57.15 -12.34 1.02
C ALA A 574 56.30 -12.93 -0.11
N ALA A 575 56.97 -13.20 -1.23
CA ALA A 575 56.34 -13.81 -2.40
C ALA A 575 55.78 -15.20 -2.07
N GLU A 576 54.64 -15.52 -2.65
CA GLU A 576 53.99 -16.82 -2.54
C GLU A 576 54.71 -17.81 -3.45
N VAL A 577 55.03 -18.99 -2.91
CA VAL A 577 55.83 -20.03 -3.58
C VAL A 577 54.97 -21.22 -3.97
N ALA A 578 53.97 -21.55 -3.15
CA ALA A 578 53.04 -22.66 -3.37
C ALA A 578 51.78 -22.47 -2.51
N GLU A 579 50.73 -23.23 -2.79
CA GLU A 579 49.49 -23.24 -2.02
C GLU A 579 49.18 -24.66 -1.53
N ILE A 580 48.72 -24.77 -0.28
CA ILE A 580 48.33 -26.04 0.34
C ILE A 580 46.86 -25.97 0.75
N PRO A 581 46.01 -26.95 0.36
CA PRO A 581 44.61 -26.99 0.78
C PRO A 581 44.43 -27.09 2.31
N GLN A 582 43.36 -26.48 2.81
CA GLN A 582 42.97 -26.56 4.21
C GLN A 582 42.76 -28.01 4.64
N GLY A 583 43.14 -28.34 5.88
CA GLY A 583 43.04 -29.69 6.40
C GLY A 583 44.16 -30.65 5.95
N THR A 584 45.08 -30.22 5.07
CA THR A 584 46.24 -31.02 4.66
C THR A 584 47.22 -31.20 5.82
N GLY A 585 47.72 -32.43 5.99
CA GLY A 585 48.79 -32.74 6.93
C GLY A 585 50.13 -32.15 6.48
N LEU A 586 50.85 -31.54 7.42
CA LEU A 586 52.10 -30.82 7.21
C LEU A 586 53.23 -31.46 8.03
N GLN A 587 54.43 -31.48 7.45
CA GLN A 587 55.66 -31.74 8.17
C GLN A 587 56.36 -30.41 8.48
N ILE A 588 56.76 -30.19 9.73
CA ILE A 588 57.46 -28.97 10.15
C ILE A 588 58.97 -29.18 9.94
N LEU A 589 59.58 -28.36 9.09
CA LEU A 589 60.98 -28.45 8.69
C LEU A 589 61.89 -27.49 9.47
N ASP A 590 61.39 -26.29 9.82
CA ASP A 590 62.17 -25.24 10.48
C ASP A 590 61.26 -24.25 11.25
N ARG A 591 61.83 -23.47 12.19
CA ARG A 591 61.12 -22.52 13.06
C ARG A 591 61.89 -21.22 13.21
N GLN A 592 61.21 -20.08 13.05
CA GLN A 592 61.78 -18.76 13.30
C GLN A 592 60.80 -17.85 14.05
N SER A 593 61.27 -17.19 15.12
CA SER A 593 60.51 -16.19 15.87
C SER A 593 60.93 -14.80 15.44
N ARG A 594 59.98 -13.93 15.06
CA ARG A 594 60.27 -12.55 14.65
C ARG A 594 59.47 -11.56 15.50
N ALA A 595 60.14 -10.53 16.00
CA ALA A 595 59.47 -9.45 16.72
C ALA A 595 58.79 -8.51 15.71
N MET A 596 57.47 -8.37 15.81
CA MET A 596 56.70 -7.34 15.12
C MET A 596 56.78 -6.05 15.95
N ILE A 597 57.11 -4.94 15.28
CA ILE A 597 57.00 -3.61 15.88
C ILE A 597 55.58 -3.14 15.59
N ASP A 598 54.77 -2.97 16.63
CA ASP A 598 53.48 -2.30 16.54
C ASP A 598 53.72 -0.81 16.24
N ASP A 599 53.09 -0.28 15.18
CA ASP A 599 53.13 1.15 14.81
C ASP A 599 52.50 2.05 15.90
N GLY A 600 51.90 1.47 16.95
CA GLY A 600 51.37 2.13 18.16
C GLY A 600 52.28 2.10 19.40
N GLY A 601 53.50 1.57 19.33
CA GLY A 601 54.51 1.72 20.40
C GLY A 601 54.22 1.03 21.74
N GLY A 602 53.47 -0.08 21.76
CA GLY A 602 52.99 -0.64 23.03
C GLY A 602 52.89 -2.16 23.17
N ASP A 603 53.60 -2.99 22.38
CA ASP A 603 54.08 -4.33 22.79
C ASP A 603 54.78 -5.03 21.60
N LEU A 604 55.91 -5.71 21.84
CA LEU A 604 56.56 -6.55 20.83
C LEU A 604 55.84 -7.90 20.76
N LEU A 605 54.84 -8.03 19.89
CA LEU A 605 54.29 -9.35 19.57
C LEU A 605 55.36 -10.14 18.80
N THR A 606 55.82 -11.26 19.36
CA THR A 606 56.73 -12.17 18.66
C THR A 606 55.87 -13.16 17.88
N GLU A 607 55.79 -13.02 16.56
CA GLU A 607 55.10 -13.98 15.71
C GLU A 607 56.06 -15.12 15.36
N GLN A 608 55.65 -16.37 15.57
CA GLN A 608 56.41 -17.54 15.15
C GLN A 608 56.01 -17.94 13.73
N TRP A 609 57.02 -18.30 12.94
CA TRP A 609 56.90 -18.78 11.58
C TRP A 609 57.51 -20.17 11.48
N PHE A 610 56.80 -21.06 10.79
CA PHE A 610 57.18 -22.45 10.55
C PHE A 610 57.46 -22.64 9.06
N ARG A 611 58.59 -23.25 8.73
CA ARG A 611 58.77 -23.80 7.39
C ARG A 611 58.12 -25.17 7.36
N VAL A 612 57.17 -25.37 6.46
CA VAL A 612 56.36 -26.59 6.38
C VAL A 612 56.48 -27.22 5.00
N SER A 613 56.26 -28.53 4.92
CA SER A 613 56.04 -29.25 3.66
C SER A 613 54.76 -30.06 3.73
N GLY A 614 53.98 -30.05 2.65
CA GLY A 614 52.73 -30.78 2.52
C GLY A 614 52.36 -31.01 1.05
N ALA A 615 51.30 -31.78 0.81
CA ALA A 615 50.78 -31.96 -0.54
C ALA A 615 50.07 -30.67 -1.02
N GLY A 616 50.53 -30.10 -2.12
CA GLY A 616 49.87 -28.96 -2.76
C GLY A 616 48.58 -29.36 -3.47
N ASP A 617 47.91 -28.37 -4.05
CA ASP A 617 46.71 -28.47 -4.89
C ASP A 617 46.71 -29.62 -5.94
N THR A 618 47.87 -29.89 -6.54
CA THR A 618 48.10 -30.92 -7.58
C THR A 618 48.53 -32.28 -7.01
N GLY A 619 48.59 -32.41 -5.67
CA GLY A 619 49.06 -33.60 -4.96
C GLY A 619 50.59 -33.74 -4.91
N ALA A 620 51.34 -32.82 -5.52
CA ALA A 620 52.80 -32.77 -5.42
C ALA A 620 53.24 -32.18 -4.07
N ALA A 621 54.32 -32.69 -3.48
CA ALA A 621 54.87 -32.13 -2.26
C ALA A 621 55.49 -30.75 -2.52
N VAL A 622 55.05 -29.75 -1.77
CA VAL A 622 55.51 -28.35 -1.83
C VAL A 622 56.00 -27.90 -0.46
N ASP A 623 56.91 -26.93 -0.42
CA ASP A 623 57.52 -26.42 0.82
C ASP A 623 57.59 -24.88 0.88
N GLY A 624 57.52 -24.31 2.09
CA GLY A 624 57.63 -22.86 2.30
C GLY A 624 57.24 -22.42 3.71
N TRP A 625 57.24 -21.12 3.97
CA TRP A 625 57.03 -20.53 5.30
C TRP A 625 55.57 -20.16 5.56
N VAL A 626 55.10 -20.37 6.79
CA VAL A 626 53.77 -20.00 7.24
C VAL A 626 53.75 -19.56 8.71
N SER A 627 52.88 -18.61 9.05
CA SER A 627 52.68 -18.15 10.42
C SER A 627 52.01 -19.22 11.28
N GLU A 628 52.41 -19.28 12.56
CA GLU A 628 51.80 -20.11 13.62
C GLU A 628 50.27 -19.95 13.67
N ALA A 629 49.75 -18.74 13.40
CA ALA A 629 48.34 -18.45 13.49
C ALA A 629 47.47 -19.24 12.47
N ARG A 630 48.07 -19.82 11.43
CA ARG A 630 47.36 -20.46 10.31
C ARG A 630 47.47 -21.98 10.27
N ILE A 631 48.35 -22.56 11.09
CA ILE A 631 48.51 -24.01 11.21
C ILE A 631 48.22 -24.45 12.63
N ARG A 632 47.59 -25.61 12.79
CA ARG A 632 47.46 -26.26 14.10
C ARG A 632 48.54 -27.32 14.19
N VAL A 633 49.46 -27.13 15.12
CA VAL A 633 50.50 -28.10 15.48
C VAL A 633 49.92 -28.93 16.63
N ARG A 634 49.54 -30.19 16.36
CA ARG A 634 48.94 -31.10 17.35
C ARG A 634 49.52 -32.50 17.15
N GLU A 635 49.91 -33.17 18.23
CA GLU A 635 50.04 -34.64 18.23
C GLU A 635 48.62 -35.18 18.16
N GLU A 636 48.27 -35.79 17.05
CA GLU A 636 47.01 -36.47 16.90
C GLU A 636 47.27 -37.96 16.68
N ASP A 637 46.48 -38.82 17.31
CA ASP A 637 46.47 -40.24 16.96
C ASP A 637 45.96 -40.43 15.50
N ALA A 638 45.99 -41.66 14.99
CA ALA A 638 45.51 -41.99 13.64
C ALA A 638 44.01 -41.64 13.40
N ALA A 639 43.26 -41.30 14.45
CA ALA A 639 41.87 -40.89 14.41
C ALA A 639 41.66 -39.37 14.61
N GLY A 640 42.74 -38.57 14.77
CA GLY A 640 42.66 -37.12 14.92
C GLY A 640 42.52 -36.62 16.37
N ASN A 641 42.70 -37.49 17.38
CA ASN A 641 42.54 -37.10 18.79
C ASN A 641 43.86 -36.63 19.40
N PRO A 642 43.86 -35.55 20.21
CA PRO A 642 45.07 -35.02 20.82
C PRO A 642 45.69 -36.01 21.82
N LEU A 643 47.01 -36.22 21.78
CA LEU A 643 47.71 -37.16 22.68
C LEU A 643 48.28 -36.50 23.96
N ALA A 644 48.60 -35.20 23.93
CA ALA A 644 49.21 -34.50 25.06
C ALA A 644 48.75 -33.03 25.21
N GLY A 645 48.91 -32.44 26.40
CA GLY A 645 48.60 -31.03 26.64
C GLY A 645 49.13 -30.48 27.97
N THR A 646 48.81 -29.23 28.27
CA THR A 646 49.13 -28.53 29.51
C THR A 646 47.90 -27.83 30.08
N VAL A 647 47.79 -27.64 31.39
CA VAL A 647 46.64 -26.95 31.99
C VAL A 647 46.69 -25.44 31.70
N ARG A 648 45.61 -24.87 31.17
CA ARG A 648 45.56 -23.43 30.84
C ARG A 648 45.67 -22.55 32.09
N PRO A 649 46.40 -21.42 32.02
CA PRO A 649 46.34 -20.40 33.06
C PRO A 649 44.98 -19.68 33.04
N ARG A 650 44.30 -19.58 34.19
CA ARG A 650 43.06 -18.80 34.31
C ARG A 650 43.39 -17.32 34.48
N LEU A 651 42.83 -16.46 33.61
CA LEU A 651 43.03 -15.01 33.64
C LEU A 651 41.98 -14.34 34.54
N GLY A 652 42.43 -13.60 35.57
CA GLY A 652 41.58 -12.82 36.49
C GLY A 652 42.14 -12.79 37.93
N GLN A 653 42.03 -11.66 38.64
CA GLN A 653 42.58 -11.48 40.01
C GLN A 653 41.94 -12.41 41.07
N SER A 654 40.80 -13.04 40.77
CA SER A 654 40.04 -13.92 41.69
C SER A 654 39.94 -15.39 41.22
N ALA A 655 40.66 -15.79 40.17
CA ALA A 655 40.57 -17.15 39.64
C ALA A 655 41.37 -18.15 40.50
N ASP A 656 40.74 -19.30 40.84
CA ASP A 656 41.41 -20.40 41.55
C ASP A 656 42.63 -20.89 40.73
N PRO A 657 43.83 -20.99 41.35
CA PRO A 657 45.05 -21.44 40.67
C PRO A 657 45.04 -22.92 40.29
N LEU A 658 44.06 -23.71 40.75
CA LEU A 658 43.93 -25.13 40.44
C LEU A 658 42.74 -25.41 39.51
N THR A 659 42.91 -26.41 38.64
CA THR A 659 41.86 -26.91 37.75
C THR A 659 41.29 -28.22 38.29
N ASP A 660 39.99 -28.27 38.52
CA ASP A 660 39.28 -29.48 38.95
C ASP A 660 39.21 -30.52 37.82
N VAL A 661 39.37 -31.78 38.19
CA VAL A 661 39.28 -32.95 37.33
C VAL A 661 38.20 -33.88 37.88
N HIS A 662 37.29 -34.33 37.02
CA HIS A 662 36.02 -34.95 37.36
C HIS A 662 35.99 -36.47 37.12
N ALA A 663 35.11 -37.19 37.84
CA ALA A 663 34.97 -38.64 37.72
C ALA A 663 34.33 -39.08 36.40
N GLU A 664 33.43 -38.27 35.84
CA GLU A 664 32.73 -38.50 34.57
C GLU A 664 32.83 -37.25 33.68
N PRO A 665 32.62 -37.35 32.35
CA PRO A 665 32.70 -36.22 31.42
C PRO A 665 31.46 -35.29 31.52
N ASN A 666 31.23 -34.73 32.71
CA ASN A 666 30.25 -33.70 32.99
C ASN A 666 30.61 -32.92 34.27
N ASP A 667 30.29 -31.63 34.30
CA ASP A 667 30.60 -30.71 35.41
C ASP A 667 29.85 -31.06 36.73
N ARG A 668 28.87 -31.97 36.70
CA ARG A 668 28.09 -32.38 37.88
C ARG A 668 28.69 -33.58 38.62
N SER A 669 29.69 -34.24 38.03
CA SER A 669 30.32 -35.40 38.63
C SER A 669 31.38 -35.00 39.67
N GLY A 670 31.62 -35.89 40.63
CA GLY A 670 32.54 -35.63 41.74
C GLY A 670 33.97 -35.35 41.26
N VAL A 671 34.65 -34.41 41.91
CA VAL A 671 36.06 -34.07 41.62
C VAL A 671 36.97 -35.17 42.15
N VAL A 672 37.75 -35.80 41.27
CA VAL A 672 38.72 -36.86 41.58
C VAL A 672 40.14 -36.36 41.79
N GLY A 673 40.45 -35.14 41.33
CA GLY A 673 41.77 -34.54 41.45
C GLY A 673 41.80 -33.06 41.06
N ARG A 674 42.92 -32.40 41.34
CA ARG A 674 43.17 -31.00 40.99
C ARG A 674 44.56 -30.85 40.36
N LEU A 675 44.65 -30.08 39.30
CA LEU A 675 45.90 -29.86 38.56
C LEU A 675 46.36 -28.41 38.64
N GLU A 676 47.67 -28.21 38.75
CA GLU A 676 48.30 -26.88 38.72
C GLU A 676 48.27 -26.30 37.31
N GLN A 677 48.21 -24.97 37.20
CA GLN A 677 48.35 -24.29 35.92
C GLN A 677 49.69 -24.62 35.27
N ARG A 678 49.68 -24.80 33.95
CA ARG A 678 50.82 -25.22 33.12
C ARG A 678 51.38 -26.61 33.41
N ALA A 679 50.74 -27.40 34.29
CA ALA A 679 51.15 -28.78 34.50
C ALA A 679 50.97 -29.60 33.20
N PRO A 680 51.96 -30.40 32.78
CA PRO A 680 51.85 -31.27 31.63
C PRO A 680 50.92 -32.46 31.93
N VAL A 681 50.07 -32.81 30.97
CA VAL A 681 49.12 -33.91 31.07
C VAL A 681 49.10 -34.76 29.80
N ALA A 682 48.99 -36.07 29.98
CA ALA A 682 48.70 -37.01 28.91
C ALA A 682 47.19 -37.13 28.72
N ILE A 683 46.72 -37.11 27.47
CA ILE A 683 45.30 -37.27 27.12
C ILE A 683 45.10 -38.73 26.70
N THR A 684 44.20 -39.43 27.39
CA THR A 684 43.97 -40.87 27.19
C THR A 684 42.66 -41.20 26.49
N GLU A 685 41.63 -40.36 26.61
CA GLU A 685 40.31 -40.59 26.00
C GLU A 685 39.57 -39.26 25.74
N VAL A 686 38.66 -39.25 24.75
CA VAL A 686 37.84 -38.10 24.34
C VAL A 686 36.34 -38.47 24.36
N ALA A 687 35.50 -37.62 24.96
CA ALA A 687 34.03 -37.77 24.94
C ALA A 687 33.35 -36.67 24.07
N LEU A 688 32.26 -37.03 23.36
CA LEU A 688 31.62 -36.21 22.31
C LEU A 688 30.20 -35.75 22.71
N LEU A 689 30.09 -34.62 23.40
CA LEU A 689 28.85 -33.82 23.60
C LEU A 689 29.24 -32.37 23.93
N GLU A 690 30.19 -32.22 24.86
CA GLU A 690 31.19 -31.14 24.98
C GLU A 690 32.54 -31.88 24.89
N VAL A 691 33.62 -31.28 24.36
CA VAL A 691 34.89 -32.03 24.25
C VAL A 691 35.53 -32.13 25.63
N TRP A 692 35.50 -33.31 26.21
CA TRP A 692 36.14 -33.65 27.49
C TRP A 692 37.32 -34.59 27.26
N PHE A 693 38.39 -34.38 28.01
CA PHE A 693 39.62 -35.17 27.95
C PHE A 693 39.81 -35.93 29.26
N LEU A 694 40.00 -37.24 29.18
CA LEU A 694 40.54 -38.00 30.31
C LEU A 694 42.04 -37.69 30.38
N VAL A 695 42.45 -36.99 31.43
CA VAL A 695 43.82 -36.51 31.61
C VAL A 695 44.51 -37.12 32.80
N GLN A 696 45.81 -37.35 32.66
CA GLN A 696 46.69 -37.84 33.71
C GLN A 696 47.97 -36.98 33.76
N PRO A 697 48.47 -36.60 34.95
CA PRO A 697 49.74 -35.88 35.07
C PRO A 697 50.88 -36.62 34.38
N ALA A 698 51.61 -35.94 33.49
CA ALA A 698 52.71 -36.57 32.76
C ALA A 698 53.90 -36.89 33.69
N ASP A 699 54.12 -36.06 34.71
CA ASP A 699 55.22 -36.19 35.67
C ASP A 699 54.97 -37.23 36.78
N ASP A 700 53.71 -37.67 36.97
CA ASP A 700 53.32 -38.69 37.96
C ASP A 700 52.29 -39.69 37.37
N PRO A 701 52.76 -40.73 36.66
CA PRO A 701 51.89 -41.77 36.09
C PRO A 701 51.15 -42.63 37.13
N GLY A 702 51.42 -42.45 38.43
CA GLY A 702 50.70 -43.11 39.52
C GLY A 702 49.47 -42.35 40.02
N ALA A 703 49.29 -41.09 39.62
CA ALA A 703 48.15 -40.26 40.00
C ALA A 703 46.86 -40.70 39.29
N ALA A 704 45.71 -40.53 39.95
CA ALA A 704 44.41 -40.90 39.40
C ALA A 704 44.06 -40.05 38.18
N ALA A 705 43.73 -40.71 37.06
CA ALA A 705 43.22 -40.04 35.88
C ALA A 705 41.80 -39.50 36.13
N GLY A 706 41.45 -38.41 35.45
CA GLY A 706 40.07 -37.92 35.48
C GLY A 706 39.75 -36.99 34.32
N TRP A 707 38.48 -36.64 34.20
CA TRP A 707 37.93 -35.88 33.09
C TRP A 707 38.06 -34.37 33.31
N ALA A 708 38.67 -33.66 32.37
CA ALA A 708 38.70 -32.21 32.34
C ALA A 708 38.13 -31.70 31.01
N PRO A 709 37.32 -30.63 31.01
CA PRO A 709 36.77 -30.08 29.78
C PRO A 709 37.88 -29.39 28.97
N SER A 710 37.78 -29.48 27.63
CA SER A 710 38.77 -28.94 26.69
C SER A 710 39.13 -27.47 26.90
N ARG A 711 38.19 -26.66 27.43
CA ARG A 711 38.40 -25.25 27.79
C ARG A 711 39.48 -25.02 28.86
N TYR A 712 39.82 -26.01 29.67
CA TYR A 712 40.85 -25.90 30.72
C TYR A 712 42.22 -26.44 30.30
N LEU A 713 42.34 -26.96 29.08
CA LEU A 713 43.54 -27.62 28.59
C LEU A 713 44.09 -26.90 27.34
N GLN A 714 45.41 -26.82 27.26
CA GLN A 714 46.19 -26.26 26.17
C GLN A 714 47.04 -27.37 25.58
N VAL A 715 46.54 -27.99 24.52
CA VAL A 715 47.19 -29.06 23.77
C VAL A 715 48.40 -28.49 23.01
N PHE A 716 49.59 -29.05 23.26
CA PHE A 716 50.84 -28.77 22.54
C PHE A 716 51.50 -30.11 22.20
N ASP A 717 52.41 -30.13 21.21
CA ASP A 717 53.21 -31.31 20.87
C ASP A 717 54.62 -30.99 20.30
N ASP A 718 55.50 -31.99 20.45
CA ASP A 718 56.91 -32.26 20.12
C ASP A 718 57.44 -31.73 18.79
N GLY A 719 56.56 -31.27 17.92
CA GLY A 719 56.90 -30.17 17.04
C GLY A 719 57.37 -30.52 15.63
N GLU A 720 57.11 -31.74 15.17
CA GLU A 720 57.52 -32.20 13.83
C GLU A 720 56.36 -32.31 12.83
N SER A 721 55.10 -32.24 13.25
CA SER A 721 53.93 -32.33 12.36
C SER A 721 52.81 -31.35 12.72
N GLY A 722 52.02 -30.95 11.73
CA GLY A 722 50.88 -30.05 11.90
C GLY A 722 49.82 -30.26 10.82
N ARG A 723 48.74 -29.47 10.86
CA ARG A 723 47.70 -29.45 9.83
C ARG A 723 47.36 -28.00 9.48
N VAL A 724 47.07 -27.74 8.21
CA VAL A 724 46.54 -26.43 7.79
C VAL A 724 45.21 -26.19 8.51
N HIS A 725 45.18 -25.17 9.36
CA HIS A 725 43.97 -24.81 10.10
C HIS A 725 43.09 -23.86 9.31
N ARG A 726 43.69 -22.86 8.65
CA ARG A 726 42.97 -21.81 7.93
C ARG A 726 43.83 -21.25 6.78
N GLY A 727 43.36 -21.35 5.55
CA GLY A 727 43.99 -20.73 4.37
C GLY A 727 43.83 -19.21 4.34
N THR A 728 44.40 -18.52 3.35
CA THR A 728 44.20 -17.07 3.11
C THR A 728 43.77 -16.76 1.68
N ALA A 729 43.67 -17.78 0.82
CA ALA A 729 43.21 -17.67 -0.55
C ALA A 729 41.95 -18.54 -0.70
N GLY A 730 40.94 -18.00 -1.37
CA GLY A 730 39.65 -18.65 -1.47
C GLY A 730 39.37 -19.35 -2.80
N GLU A 731 38.46 -20.32 -2.77
CA GLU A 731 38.03 -21.06 -3.96
C GLU A 731 36.50 -21.22 -4.02
N PHE A 732 35.97 -21.36 -5.25
CA PHE A 732 34.56 -21.71 -5.44
C PHE A 732 34.34 -23.17 -5.07
N THR A 733 33.32 -23.43 -4.25
CA THR A 733 33.03 -24.78 -3.75
C THR A 733 31.53 -25.03 -3.59
N THR A 734 31.11 -26.28 -3.80
CA THR A 734 29.76 -26.76 -3.48
C THR A 734 29.70 -27.50 -2.14
N ALA A 735 30.84 -27.64 -1.46
CA ALA A 735 30.96 -28.46 -0.26
C ALA A 735 30.03 -28.02 0.88
N PHE A 736 29.73 -26.72 1.00
CA PHE A 736 28.81 -26.22 2.03
C PHE A 736 27.36 -26.60 1.76
N ILE A 737 26.94 -26.61 0.49
CA ILE A 737 25.61 -27.05 0.07
C ILE A 737 25.48 -28.57 0.25
N GLU A 738 26.51 -29.34 -0.13
CA GLU A 738 26.56 -30.79 0.09
C GLU A 738 26.47 -31.11 1.58
N ARG A 739 27.27 -30.41 2.40
CA ARG A 739 27.25 -30.55 3.87
C ARG A 739 25.93 -30.15 4.50
N MET A 740 25.24 -29.16 3.95
CA MET A 740 23.87 -28.80 4.36
C MET A 740 22.91 -29.94 4.05
N VAL A 741 22.92 -30.47 2.82
CA VAL A 741 22.00 -31.54 2.40
C VAL A 741 22.24 -32.85 3.16
N ASP A 742 23.50 -33.15 3.46
CA ASP A 742 23.92 -34.34 4.23
C ASP A 742 23.79 -34.15 5.76
N ASP A 743 23.39 -32.96 6.23
CA ASP A 743 23.14 -32.72 7.65
C ASP A 743 21.96 -33.58 8.13
N ARG A 744 22.15 -34.25 9.27
CA ARG A 744 21.12 -35.08 9.91
C ARG A 744 19.83 -34.30 10.20
N PHE A 745 19.90 -32.98 10.39
CA PHE A 745 18.75 -32.14 10.69
C PHE A 745 18.08 -31.53 9.46
N PHE A 746 18.74 -31.51 8.29
CA PHE A 746 18.18 -30.92 7.08
C PHE A 746 16.86 -31.56 6.65
N GLY A 747 16.82 -32.89 6.56
CA GLY A 747 15.62 -33.64 6.19
C GLY A 747 14.44 -33.40 7.15
N PRO A 748 14.63 -33.57 8.47
CA PRO A 748 13.61 -33.23 9.48
C PRO A 748 13.15 -31.76 9.43
N ALA A 749 14.08 -30.81 9.28
CA ALA A 749 13.78 -29.39 9.20
C ALA A 749 12.93 -29.05 7.97
N LEU A 750 13.30 -29.58 6.80
CA LEU A 750 12.56 -29.40 5.55
C LEU A 750 11.15 -29.97 5.64
N ARG A 751 11.01 -31.21 6.15
CA ARG A 751 9.71 -31.87 6.30
C ARG A 751 8.79 -31.10 7.25
N THR A 752 9.31 -30.64 8.39
CA THR A 752 8.56 -29.89 9.38
C THR A 752 8.14 -28.52 8.84
N THR A 753 9.05 -27.81 8.17
CA THR A 753 8.76 -26.51 7.54
C THR A 753 7.62 -26.67 6.53
N LEU A 754 7.71 -27.64 5.61
CA LEU A 754 6.67 -27.89 4.62
C LEU A 754 5.35 -28.36 5.25
N LEU A 755 5.40 -29.18 6.31
CA LEU A 755 4.22 -29.64 7.04
C LEU A 755 3.48 -28.45 7.70
N ILE A 756 4.21 -27.59 8.41
CA ILE A 756 3.66 -26.39 9.06
C ILE A 756 3.02 -25.52 7.98
N MET A 757 3.74 -25.21 6.89
CA MET A 757 3.23 -24.38 5.81
C MET A 757 1.97 -24.96 5.15
N ALA A 758 1.98 -26.27 4.85
CA ALA A 758 0.85 -26.94 4.20
C ALA A 758 -0.41 -26.94 5.06
N LEU A 759 -0.28 -26.93 6.39
CA LEU A 759 -1.41 -26.80 7.30
C LEU A 759 -1.83 -25.34 7.52
N LEU A 760 -0.84 -24.48 7.71
CA LEU A 760 -1.01 -23.11 8.17
C LEU A 760 -1.59 -22.22 7.06
N ILE A 761 -0.99 -22.22 5.86
CA ILE A 761 -1.38 -21.31 4.76
C ILE A 761 -2.87 -21.45 4.38
N PRO A 762 -3.39 -22.67 4.06
CA PRO A 762 -4.79 -22.79 3.69
C PRO A 762 -5.74 -22.44 4.83
N LEU A 763 -5.37 -22.79 6.07
CA LEU A 763 -6.21 -22.51 7.23
C LEU A 763 -6.28 -21.00 7.53
N GLN A 764 -5.16 -20.28 7.39
CA GLN A 764 -5.16 -18.83 7.50
C GLN A 764 -5.93 -18.16 6.38
N LEU A 765 -5.78 -18.61 5.13
CA LEU A 765 -6.53 -18.04 4.02
C LEU A 765 -8.03 -18.19 4.25
N VAL A 766 -8.48 -19.38 4.67
CA VAL A 766 -9.90 -19.63 4.96
C VAL A 766 -10.37 -18.76 6.13
N LEU A 767 -9.60 -18.69 7.22
CA LEU A 767 -9.98 -17.89 8.39
C LEU A 767 -10.01 -16.38 8.06
N ALA A 768 -8.98 -15.87 7.40
CA ALA A 768 -8.90 -14.48 6.94
C ALA A 768 -10.03 -14.12 5.98
N LEU A 769 -10.35 -15.01 5.03
CA LEU A 769 -11.45 -14.81 4.10
C LEU A 769 -12.79 -14.76 4.83
N VAL A 770 -13.04 -15.67 5.79
CA VAL A 770 -14.26 -15.65 6.60
C VAL A 770 -14.36 -14.34 7.39
N MET A 771 -13.27 -13.91 8.02
CA MET A 771 -13.23 -12.66 8.77
C MET A 771 -13.47 -11.44 7.86
N ALA A 772 -12.83 -11.41 6.69
CA ALA A 772 -13.00 -10.34 5.71
C ALA A 772 -14.45 -10.26 5.21
N LEU A 773 -15.09 -11.41 4.94
CA LEU A 773 -16.51 -11.48 4.56
C LEU A 773 -17.45 -11.03 5.69
N VAL A 774 -17.11 -11.32 6.95
CA VAL A 774 -17.88 -10.85 8.12
C VAL A 774 -17.79 -9.33 8.25
N ILE A 775 -16.61 -8.75 8.05
CA ILE A 775 -16.40 -7.30 8.08
C ILE A 775 -17.18 -6.64 6.94
N HIS A 776 -17.08 -7.20 5.72
CA HIS A 776 -17.80 -6.72 4.55
C HIS A 776 -19.32 -6.80 4.70
N ALA A 777 -19.84 -7.76 5.46
CA ALA A 777 -21.28 -7.88 5.71
C ALA A 777 -21.88 -6.74 6.58
N ARG A 778 -21.07 -5.74 6.97
CA ARG A 778 -21.46 -4.56 7.76
C ARG A 778 -22.34 -4.89 8.98
N ILE A 779 -22.01 -5.99 9.69
CA ILE A 779 -22.70 -6.34 10.93
C ILE A 779 -22.49 -5.23 11.98
N ARG A 780 -23.47 -4.99 12.86
CA ARG A 780 -23.33 -4.05 13.97
C ARG A 780 -22.09 -4.48 14.79
N PHE A 781 -21.09 -3.61 14.89
CA PHE A 781 -19.72 -3.85 15.43
C PHE A 781 -18.63 -4.39 14.47
N SER A 782 -18.79 -4.30 13.14
CA SER A 782 -17.76 -4.71 12.17
C SER A 782 -16.40 -4.01 12.36
N SER A 783 -16.38 -2.70 12.67
CA SER A 783 -15.13 -1.96 12.89
C SER A 783 -14.39 -2.42 14.16
N GLY A 784 -15.13 -2.71 15.24
CA GLY A 784 -14.55 -3.27 16.47
C GLY A 784 -13.95 -4.66 16.24
N PHE A 785 -14.60 -5.48 15.41
CA PHE A 785 -14.08 -6.78 15.00
C PHE A 785 -12.74 -6.63 14.27
N LEU A 786 -12.64 -5.70 13.30
CA LEU A 786 -11.38 -5.43 12.61
C LEU A 786 -10.25 -5.07 13.60
N TYR A 787 -10.50 -4.14 14.53
CA TYR A 787 -9.47 -3.72 15.49
C TYR A 787 -8.98 -4.87 16.38
N VAL A 788 -9.90 -5.62 16.99
CA VAL A 788 -9.55 -6.73 17.88
C VAL A 788 -8.74 -7.80 17.16
N PHE A 789 -9.13 -8.15 15.93
CA PHE A 789 -8.43 -9.17 15.14
C PHE A 789 -7.20 -8.62 14.40
N ALA A 790 -6.99 -7.31 14.35
CA ALA A 790 -5.78 -6.68 13.85
C ALA A 790 -4.69 -6.56 14.93
N LEU A 791 -5.04 -6.44 16.21
CA LEU A 791 -4.10 -6.31 17.33
C LEU A 791 -2.90 -7.28 17.27
N PRO A 792 -3.07 -8.58 16.91
CA PRO A 792 -1.96 -9.51 16.93
C PRO A 792 -0.80 -9.15 15.99
N ILE A 793 -1.03 -8.37 14.94
CA ILE A 793 0.01 -7.95 13.99
C ILE A 793 1.11 -7.11 14.66
N GLY A 794 0.80 -6.41 15.75
CA GLY A 794 1.73 -5.55 16.47
C GLY A 794 2.66 -6.28 17.44
N MET A 795 2.44 -7.58 17.68
CA MET A 795 3.29 -8.35 18.61
C MET A 795 4.44 -9.02 17.88
N SER A 796 5.61 -9.05 18.53
CA SER A 796 6.78 -9.75 18.02
C SER A 796 6.57 -11.28 18.03
N ASP A 797 7.13 -11.95 17.03
CA ASP A 797 7.03 -13.42 16.87
C ASP A 797 7.52 -14.17 18.12
N LEU A 798 8.59 -13.67 18.75
CA LEU A 798 9.12 -14.26 19.98
C LEU A 798 8.16 -14.08 21.17
N ALA A 799 7.56 -12.89 21.33
CA ALA A 799 6.60 -12.65 22.40
C ALA A 799 5.37 -13.55 22.29
N VAL A 800 4.86 -13.76 21.06
CA VAL A 800 3.77 -14.71 20.81
C VAL A 800 4.21 -16.14 21.12
N GLY A 801 5.43 -16.52 20.77
CA GLY A 801 5.99 -17.83 21.14
C GLY A 801 6.02 -18.04 22.66
N ILE A 802 6.50 -17.06 23.43
CA ILE A 802 6.55 -17.12 24.90
C ILE A 802 5.15 -17.14 25.52
N LEU A 803 4.21 -16.36 24.98
CA LEU A 803 2.80 -16.39 25.41
C LEU A 803 2.22 -17.80 25.24
N PHE A 804 2.38 -18.40 24.06
CA PHE A 804 1.88 -19.75 23.82
C PHE A 804 2.63 -20.82 24.64
N PHE A 805 3.92 -20.62 24.92
CA PHE A 805 4.66 -21.46 25.85
C PHE A 805 4.02 -21.45 27.26
N SER A 806 3.60 -20.28 27.75
CA SER A 806 2.91 -20.15 29.04
C SER A 806 1.54 -20.84 29.06
N ILE A 807 0.87 -20.96 27.91
CA ILE A 807 -0.42 -21.66 27.78
C ILE A 807 -0.23 -23.17 27.84
N PHE A 808 0.77 -23.69 27.12
CA PHE A 808 0.99 -25.13 26.90
C PHE A 808 1.97 -25.79 27.90
N THR A 809 2.58 -25.02 28.80
CA THR A 809 3.45 -25.58 29.85
C THR A 809 2.67 -26.45 30.85
N GLY A 810 3.37 -27.26 31.63
CA GLY A 810 2.76 -28.22 32.57
C GLY A 810 1.81 -27.57 33.58
N ASN A 811 2.13 -26.36 34.06
CA ASN A 811 1.27 -25.55 34.94
C ASN A 811 0.56 -24.42 34.18
N GLY A 812 0.44 -24.54 32.86
CA GLY A 812 -0.09 -23.50 31.98
C GLY A 812 -1.61 -23.42 31.99
N LEU A 813 -2.13 -22.34 31.39
CA LEU A 813 -3.57 -22.05 31.31
C LEU A 813 -4.39 -23.24 30.78
N LEU A 814 -3.88 -23.95 29.76
CA LEU A 814 -4.60 -25.07 29.16
C LEU A 814 -4.77 -26.24 30.14
N ASN A 815 -3.72 -26.58 30.89
CA ASN A 815 -3.81 -27.64 31.91
C ASN A 815 -4.78 -27.25 33.02
N SER A 816 -4.72 -26.00 33.50
CA SER A 816 -5.64 -25.50 34.53
C SER A 816 -7.11 -25.56 34.09
N ILE A 817 -7.41 -25.24 32.84
CA ILE A 817 -8.77 -25.33 32.28
C ILE A 817 -9.22 -26.80 32.14
N LEU A 818 -8.35 -27.68 31.61
CA LEU A 818 -8.70 -29.08 31.40
C LEU A 818 -8.89 -29.85 32.71
N ASP A 819 -8.07 -29.56 33.72
CA ASP A 819 -8.19 -30.10 35.08
C ASP A 819 -9.45 -29.57 35.76
N GLY A 820 -9.71 -28.26 35.66
CA GLY A 820 -10.93 -27.63 36.18
C GLY A 820 -12.23 -28.16 35.56
N LEU A 821 -12.19 -28.62 34.31
CA LEU A 821 -13.31 -29.28 33.62
C LEU A 821 -13.39 -30.78 33.88
N GLY A 822 -12.44 -31.38 34.61
CA GLY A 822 -12.36 -32.81 34.87
C GLY A 822 -12.10 -33.67 33.63
N ILE A 823 -11.47 -33.10 32.59
CA ILE A 823 -11.11 -33.81 31.35
C ILE A 823 -9.81 -34.62 31.54
N ILE A 824 -8.93 -34.16 32.42
CA ILE A 824 -7.66 -34.80 32.76
C ILE A 824 -7.56 -34.97 34.28
N ASP A 825 -6.88 -36.04 34.72
CA ASP A 825 -6.68 -36.36 36.15
C ASP A 825 -5.37 -35.76 36.73
N GLY A 826 -4.69 -34.91 35.95
CA GLY A 826 -3.42 -34.27 36.31
C GLY A 826 -2.75 -33.55 35.12
N PRO A 827 -1.72 -32.73 35.35
CA PRO A 827 -1.10 -31.89 34.32
C PRO A 827 -0.46 -32.72 33.21
N PHE A 828 -0.88 -32.48 31.96
CA PHE A 828 -0.34 -33.12 30.78
C PHE A 828 0.80 -32.28 30.19
N ALA A 829 1.95 -32.90 29.93
CA ALA A 829 3.12 -32.21 29.38
C ALA A 829 3.02 -32.11 27.84
N PHE A 830 2.42 -31.02 27.34
CA PHE A 830 2.21 -30.82 25.90
C PHE A 830 3.51 -30.58 25.11
N LEU A 831 4.50 -29.93 25.72
CA LEU A 831 5.74 -29.49 25.06
C LEU A 831 6.92 -30.41 25.44
N THR A 832 6.86 -31.68 25.02
CA THR A 832 7.92 -32.66 25.28
C THR A 832 8.35 -33.38 24.01
N ALA A 833 9.50 -34.06 24.06
CA ALA A 833 10.01 -34.85 22.94
C ALA A 833 9.06 -36.00 22.54
N GLU A 834 8.26 -36.52 23.48
CA GLU A 834 7.29 -37.58 23.22
C GLU A 834 5.99 -37.05 22.59
N THR A 835 5.74 -35.74 22.69
CA THR A 835 4.51 -35.07 22.23
C THR A 835 4.77 -34.10 21.07
N THR A 836 5.64 -34.47 20.13
CA THR A 836 6.02 -33.63 18.97
C THR A 836 4.82 -33.07 18.20
N ASN A 837 3.74 -33.85 18.05
CA ASN A 837 2.52 -33.39 17.36
C ASN A 837 1.83 -32.22 18.10
N TRP A 838 1.90 -32.18 19.43
CA TRP A 838 1.37 -31.07 20.23
C TRP A 838 2.21 -29.82 20.09
N ILE A 839 3.54 -29.96 19.95
CA ILE A 839 4.43 -28.84 19.66
C ILE A 839 4.10 -28.24 18.30
N ILE A 840 3.97 -29.07 17.25
CA ILE A 840 3.56 -28.61 15.91
C ILE A 840 2.19 -27.94 15.95
N PHE A 841 1.24 -28.51 16.69
CA PHE A 841 -0.09 -27.92 16.88
C PHE A 841 -0.01 -26.54 17.56
N ALA A 842 0.77 -26.41 18.64
CA ALA A 842 0.96 -25.16 19.35
C ALA A 842 1.62 -24.09 18.46
N ILE A 843 2.63 -24.46 17.66
CA ILE A 843 3.28 -23.57 16.69
C ILE A 843 2.26 -23.08 15.65
N VAL A 844 1.50 -24.01 15.06
CA VAL A 844 0.48 -23.68 14.07
C VAL A 844 -0.58 -22.77 14.68
N LEU A 845 -1.08 -23.08 15.89
CA LEU A 845 -2.09 -22.26 16.56
C LEU A 845 -1.60 -20.84 16.87
N ALA A 846 -0.37 -20.71 17.37
CA ALA A 846 0.26 -19.42 17.65
C ALA A 846 0.37 -18.56 16.38
N GLU A 847 0.86 -19.16 15.29
CA GLU A 847 0.99 -18.47 14.01
C GLU A 847 -0.36 -18.21 13.32
N LEU A 848 -1.36 -19.09 13.49
CA LEU A 848 -2.72 -18.84 13.02
C LEU A 848 -3.28 -17.59 13.70
N TRP A 849 -3.16 -17.47 15.02
CA TRP A 849 -3.71 -16.32 15.73
C TRP A 849 -3.03 -15.00 15.32
N ARG A 850 -1.70 -14.98 15.21
CA ARG A 850 -0.94 -13.77 14.89
C ARG A 850 -0.99 -13.40 13.40
N ALA A 851 -0.63 -14.33 12.53
CA ALA A 851 -0.40 -14.04 11.12
C ALA A 851 -1.68 -14.11 10.24
N THR A 852 -2.84 -14.48 10.79
CA THR A 852 -4.10 -14.32 10.05
C THR A 852 -4.47 -12.84 9.89
N SER A 853 -4.07 -11.97 10.82
CA SER A 853 -4.37 -10.53 10.79
C SER A 853 -3.90 -9.84 9.51
N ILE A 854 -2.65 -10.09 9.08
CA ILE A 854 -2.12 -9.50 7.84
C ILE A 854 -2.85 -10.01 6.59
N VAL A 855 -3.16 -11.31 6.52
CA VAL A 855 -3.92 -11.90 5.41
C VAL A 855 -5.34 -11.31 5.37
N MET A 856 -5.98 -11.16 6.53
CA MET A 856 -7.30 -10.55 6.66
C MET A 856 -7.30 -9.11 6.16
N VAL A 857 -6.36 -8.28 6.60
CA VAL A 857 -6.28 -6.86 6.19
C VAL A 857 -6.14 -6.74 4.67
N ILE A 858 -5.28 -7.56 4.05
CA ILE A 858 -5.13 -7.57 2.58
C ILE A 858 -6.45 -7.97 1.89
N LEU A 859 -7.16 -8.98 2.41
CA LEU A 859 -8.43 -9.41 1.83
C LEU A 859 -9.58 -8.42 2.07
N VAL A 860 -9.58 -7.69 3.19
CA VAL A 860 -10.54 -6.61 3.46
C VAL A 860 -10.32 -5.48 2.47
N ALA A 861 -9.08 -5.03 2.28
CA ALA A 861 -8.76 -3.99 1.29
C ALA A 861 -9.14 -4.44 -0.13
N GLY A 862 -8.91 -5.71 -0.48
CA GLY A 862 -9.35 -6.29 -1.74
C GLY A 862 -10.86 -6.32 -1.91
N LEU A 863 -11.61 -6.59 -0.84
CA LEU A 863 -13.08 -6.59 -0.86
C LEU A 863 -13.62 -5.16 -0.99
N GLN A 864 -13.00 -4.18 -0.34
CA GLN A 864 -13.37 -2.76 -0.42
C GLN A 864 -13.12 -2.15 -1.80
N ALA A 865 -12.20 -2.71 -2.59
CA ALA A 865 -11.94 -2.28 -3.96
C ALA A 865 -13.00 -2.79 -4.97
N ILE A 866 -13.92 -3.67 -4.57
CA ILE A 866 -15.00 -4.15 -5.43
C ILE A 866 -16.12 -3.10 -5.44
N PRO A 867 -16.53 -2.56 -6.61
CA PRO A 867 -17.62 -1.59 -6.69
C PRO A 867 -18.93 -2.17 -6.17
N ASP A 868 -19.62 -1.45 -5.26
CA ASP A 868 -20.88 -1.88 -4.64
C ASP A 868 -21.97 -2.15 -5.72
N GLU A 869 -21.99 -1.35 -6.79
CA GLU A 869 -22.86 -1.51 -7.96
C GLU A 869 -22.81 -2.92 -8.59
N THR A 870 -21.64 -3.57 -8.57
CA THR A 870 -21.47 -4.92 -9.13
C THR A 870 -22.16 -5.97 -8.26
N LEU A 871 -22.16 -5.78 -6.94
CA LEU A 871 -22.79 -6.68 -5.99
C LEU A 871 -24.32 -6.50 -5.96
N GLU A 872 -24.78 -5.26 -6.11
CA GLU A 872 -26.20 -4.89 -6.16
C GLU A 872 -26.85 -5.35 -7.46
N ALA A 873 -26.19 -5.16 -8.61
CA ALA A 873 -26.66 -5.70 -9.89
C ALA A 873 -26.91 -7.21 -9.80
N ALA A 874 -25.99 -7.95 -9.16
CA ALA A 874 -26.16 -9.38 -8.95
C ALA A 874 -27.33 -9.73 -8.00
N GLU A 875 -27.59 -8.91 -6.98
CA GLU A 875 -28.78 -9.07 -6.12
C GLU A 875 -30.08 -8.87 -6.92
N LEU A 876 -30.13 -7.86 -7.79
CA LEU A 876 -31.28 -7.57 -8.66
C LEU A 876 -31.57 -8.75 -9.62
N PHE A 877 -30.53 -9.42 -10.12
CA PHE A 877 -30.67 -10.66 -10.90
C PHE A 877 -31.00 -11.91 -10.06
N GLY A 878 -31.27 -11.76 -8.76
CA GLY A 878 -31.68 -12.83 -7.87
C GLY A 878 -30.53 -13.68 -7.34
N ALA A 879 -29.28 -13.22 -7.42
CA ALA A 879 -28.14 -13.96 -6.87
C ALA A 879 -28.12 -13.88 -5.34
N GLY A 880 -28.31 -15.02 -4.68
CA GLY A 880 -28.17 -15.13 -3.23
C GLY A 880 -26.74 -14.82 -2.75
N TYR A 881 -26.58 -14.52 -1.46
CA TYR A 881 -25.27 -14.14 -0.87
C TYR A 881 -24.15 -15.12 -1.22
N TRP A 882 -24.37 -16.43 -1.09
CA TRP A 882 -23.36 -17.44 -1.43
C TRP A 882 -23.07 -17.54 -2.93
N GLN A 883 -24.03 -17.20 -3.79
CA GLN A 883 -23.79 -17.13 -5.23
C GLN A 883 -22.89 -15.94 -5.54
N ARG A 884 -23.13 -14.76 -4.94
CA ARG A 884 -22.29 -13.57 -5.08
C ARG A 884 -20.88 -13.78 -4.52
N VAL A 885 -20.75 -14.37 -3.33
CA VAL A 885 -19.44 -14.72 -2.77
C VAL A 885 -18.64 -15.62 -3.72
N ARG A 886 -19.27 -16.69 -4.24
CA ARG A 886 -18.56 -17.68 -5.06
C ARG A 886 -18.27 -17.20 -6.49
N HIS A 887 -19.19 -16.49 -7.11
CA HIS A 887 -19.13 -16.16 -8.54
C HIS A 887 -18.69 -14.73 -8.83
N ILE A 888 -18.66 -13.85 -7.82
CA ILE A 888 -18.31 -12.43 -8.01
C ILE A 888 -17.16 -12.06 -7.08
N MET A 889 -17.37 -12.13 -5.74
CA MET A 889 -16.35 -11.68 -4.78
C MET A 889 -15.06 -12.51 -4.88
N LEU A 890 -15.14 -13.84 -4.84
CA LEU A 890 -13.94 -14.70 -4.90
C LEU A 890 -13.13 -14.55 -6.21
N PRO A 891 -13.76 -14.49 -7.39
CA PRO A 891 -13.04 -14.19 -8.64
C PRO A 891 -12.36 -12.82 -8.64
N LEU A 892 -13.06 -11.77 -8.19
CA LEU A 892 -12.51 -10.40 -8.15
C LEU A 892 -11.43 -10.24 -7.07
N LEU A 893 -11.49 -11.03 -5.99
CA LEU A 893 -10.46 -11.08 -4.95
C LEU A 893 -9.20 -11.84 -5.35
N ARG A 894 -9.15 -12.50 -6.51
CA ARG A 894 -7.98 -13.32 -6.92
C ARG A 894 -6.65 -12.55 -6.84
N PRO A 895 -6.54 -11.28 -7.29
CA PRO A 895 -5.30 -10.51 -7.16
C PRO A 895 -4.89 -10.30 -5.70
N SER A 896 -5.84 -9.94 -4.83
CA SER A 896 -5.58 -9.75 -3.39
C SER A 896 -5.22 -11.06 -2.69
N ILE A 897 -5.90 -12.17 -3.03
CA ILE A 897 -5.58 -13.52 -2.55
C ILE A 897 -4.16 -13.91 -2.99
N GLN A 898 -3.78 -13.62 -4.23
CA GLN A 898 -2.44 -13.90 -4.75
C GLN A 898 -1.36 -13.15 -3.96
N VAL A 899 -1.53 -11.83 -3.78
CA VAL A 899 -0.60 -11.02 -2.98
C VAL A 899 -0.51 -11.55 -1.54
N ALA A 900 -1.65 -11.82 -0.91
CA ALA A 900 -1.68 -12.36 0.45
C ALA A 900 -0.97 -13.72 0.56
N LEU A 901 -1.15 -14.62 -0.41
CA LEU A 901 -0.50 -15.93 -0.45
C LEU A 901 1.01 -15.82 -0.68
N ILE A 902 1.46 -14.94 -1.57
CA ILE A 902 2.90 -14.71 -1.83
C ILE A 902 3.56 -14.21 -0.56
N LEU A 903 3.07 -13.11 0.00
CA LEU A 903 3.64 -12.51 1.22
C LEU A 903 3.62 -13.51 2.38
N ARG A 904 2.49 -14.18 2.59
CA ARG A 904 2.37 -15.12 3.71
C ARG A 904 3.29 -16.32 3.57
N THR A 905 3.44 -16.86 2.36
CA THR A 905 4.31 -18.03 2.12
C THR A 905 5.78 -17.68 2.34
N ILE A 906 6.22 -16.49 1.90
CA ILE A 906 7.58 -15.98 2.16
C ILE A 906 7.83 -15.90 3.68
N LEU A 907 6.91 -15.29 4.43
CA LEU A 907 7.02 -15.21 5.88
C LEU A 907 6.94 -16.58 6.57
N ALA A 908 6.23 -17.56 5.97
CA ALA A 908 6.07 -18.89 6.55
C ALA A 908 7.38 -19.70 6.49
N PHE A 909 8.21 -19.50 5.46
CA PHE A 909 9.54 -20.09 5.40
C PHE A 909 10.50 -19.54 6.47
N GLN A 910 10.23 -18.34 6.97
CA GLN A 910 11.05 -17.63 7.96
C GLN A 910 10.57 -17.83 9.41
N VAL A 911 9.56 -18.68 9.63
CA VAL A 911 9.05 -18.98 10.97
C VAL A 911 10.17 -19.64 11.78
N PHE A 912 10.68 -18.91 12.78
CA PHE A 912 11.79 -19.35 13.62
C PHE A 912 11.52 -19.06 15.10
N ALA A 913 11.13 -17.83 15.45
CA ALA A 913 11.05 -17.38 16.84
C ALA A 913 10.00 -18.14 17.66
N VAL A 914 8.82 -18.39 17.07
CA VAL A 914 7.76 -19.20 17.69
C VAL A 914 8.20 -20.65 17.89
N VAL A 915 8.98 -21.21 16.94
CA VAL A 915 9.48 -22.58 17.01
C VAL A 915 10.49 -22.72 18.15
N ILE A 916 11.45 -21.80 18.25
CA ILE A 916 12.42 -21.80 19.36
C ILE A 916 11.72 -21.65 20.70
N ALA A 917 10.78 -20.72 20.83
CA ALA A 917 10.08 -20.50 22.10
C ALA A 917 9.30 -21.75 22.58
N LEU A 918 8.69 -22.51 21.66
CA LEU A 918 7.83 -23.66 22.00
C LEU A 918 8.57 -25.00 22.06
N SER A 919 9.67 -25.15 21.33
CA SER A 919 10.36 -26.44 21.17
C SER A 919 11.83 -26.44 21.59
N GLY A 920 12.39 -25.26 21.88
CA GLY A 920 13.83 -25.06 22.08
C GLY A 920 14.66 -25.23 20.81
N GLY A 921 14.05 -25.52 19.65
CA GLY A 921 14.72 -25.75 18.37
C GLY A 921 15.27 -27.18 18.19
N ASP A 922 15.40 -27.97 19.25
CA ASP A 922 16.00 -29.31 19.20
C ASP A 922 14.98 -30.44 19.01
N VAL A 923 13.78 -30.30 19.59
CA VAL A 923 12.72 -31.31 19.49
C VAL A 923 11.98 -31.21 18.15
N VAL A 924 11.68 -29.98 17.75
CA VAL A 924 11.08 -29.64 16.46
C VAL A 924 11.96 -28.58 15.84
N THR A 925 12.42 -28.82 14.63
CA THR A 925 13.27 -27.88 13.91
C THR A 925 12.70 -27.52 12.55
N VAL A 926 13.09 -26.35 12.04
CA VAL A 926 12.68 -25.75 10.77
C VAL A 926 13.91 -25.19 10.08
N LEU A 927 13.84 -24.92 8.77
CA LEU A 927 15.03 -24.51 8.00
C LEU A 927 15.69 -23.23 8.56
N ALA A 928 14.88 -22.25 8.99
CA ALA A 928 15.39 -21.02 9.60
C ALA A 928 16.12 -21.28 10.93
N ASN A 929 15.67 -22.28 11.70
CA ASN A 929 16.32 -22.69 12.95
C ASN A 929 17.68 -23.36 12.68
N GLU A 930 17.80 -24.15 11.62
CA GLU A 930 19.10 -24.74 11.24
C GLU A 930 20.10 -23.69 10.77
N SER A 931 19.65 -22.69 10.00
CA SER A 931 20.51 -21.55 9.63
C SER A 931 21.04 -20.85 10.89
N PHE A 932 20.17 -20.57 11.86
CA PHE A 932 20.55 -19.97 13.14
C PHE A 932 21.52 -20.86 13.95
N ARG A 933 21.24 -22.16 14.07
CA ARG A 933 22.11 -23.12 14.79
C ARG A 933 23.50 -23.21 14.16
N GLN A 934 23.59 -23.26 12.82
CA GLN A 934 24.87 -23.28 12.12
C GLN A 934 25.67 -22.00 12.38
N TYR A 935 25.00 -20.85 12.40
CA TYR A 935 25.64 -19.56 12.64
C TYR A 935 26.07 -19.36 14.10
N VAL A 936 25.18 -19.57 15.07
CA VAL A 936 25.43 -19.25 16.48
C VAL A 936 26.15 -20.37 17.22
N ASP A 937 25.62 -21.60 17.15
CA ASP A 937 26.10 -22.71 17.98
C ASP A 937 27.33 -23.37 17.35
N LEU A 938 27.30 -23.58 16.03
CA LEU A 938 28.37 -24.26 15.29
C LEU A 938 29.39 -23.30 14.69
N ARG A 939 29.13 -21.99 14.71
CA ARG A 939 30.00 -20.92 14.19
C ARG A 939 30.48 -21.21 12.75
N ASN A 940 29.57 -21.70 11.93
CA ASN A 940 29.78 -22.11 10.55
C ASN A 940 28.93 -21.24 9.62
N ASP A 941 29.47 -20.07 9.31
CA ASP A 941 28.81 -19.03 8.52
C ASP A 941 28.48 -19.50 7.10
N ASN A 942 29.33 -20.34 6.52
CA ASN A 942 29.18 -20.84 5.15
C ASN A 942 27.97 -21.79 5.02
N VAL A 943 27.83 -22.74 5.94
CA VAL A 943 26.66 -23.66 5.95
C VAL A 943 25.39 -22.93 6.40
N ALA A 944 25.50 -21.98 7.33
CA ALA A 944 24.36 -21.13 7.70
C ALA A 944 23.83 -20.32 6.50
N SER A 945 24.74 -19.78 5.70
CA SER A 945 24.43 -19.05 4.46
C SER A 945 23.85 -19.96 3.38
N ALA A 946 24.30 -21.21 3.29
CA ALA A 946 23.69 -22.21 2.39
C ALA A 946 22.21 -22.47 2.74
N TYR A 947 21.86 -22.60 4.03
CA TYR A 947 20.46 -22.69 4.47
C TYR A 947 19.66 -21.44 4.11
N ALA A 948 20.21 -20.24 4.33
CA ALA A 948 19.54 -18.98 3.99
C ALA A 948 19.29 -18.84 2.48
N LEU A 949 20.27 -19.19 1.65
CA LEU A 949 20.14 -19.21 0.19
C LEU A 949 19.08 -20.21 -0.27
N PHE A 950 19.02 -21.38 0.36
CA PHE A 950 18.01 -22.39 0.05
C PHE A 950 16.59 -21.89 0.39
N ILE A 951 16.40 -21.24 1.54
CA ILE A 951 15.14 -20.60 1.92
C ILE A 951 14.73 -19.50 0.92
N LEU A 952 15.69 -18.68 0.48
CA LEU A 952 15.46 -17.64 -0.54
C LEU A 952 15.00 -18.25 -1.87
N LEU A 953 15.65 -19.31 -2.34
CA LEU A 953 15.28 -20.00 -3.58
C LEU A 953 13.88 -20.62 -3.50
N LEU A 954 13.53 -21.23 -2.36
CA LEU A 954 12.18 -21.74 -2.12
C LEU A 954 11.13 -20.61 -2.11
N SER A 955 11.47 -19.47 -1.50
CA SER A 955 10.61 -18.29 -1.48
C SER A 955 10.36 -17.75 -2.89
N ILE A 956 11.41 -17.58 -3.71
CA ILE A 956 11.30 -17.16 -5.11
C ILE A 956 10.48 -18.18 -5.92
N ALA A 957 10.76 -19.48 -5.76
CA ALA A 957 10.03 -20.52 -6.47
C ALA A 957 8.52 -20.49 -6.13
N SER A 958 8.17 -20.27 -4.85
CA SER A 958 6.78 -20.14 -4.42
C SER A 958 6.11 -18.88 -4.97
N ALA A 959 6.81 -17.74 -4.99
CA ALA A 959 6.30 -16.49 -5.56
C ALA A 959 6.02 -16.65 -7.06
N VAL A 960 6.97 -17.21 -7.81
CA VAL A 960 6.80 -17.51 -9.25
C VAL A 960 5.65 -18.50 -9.48
N PHE A 961 5.50 -19.50 -8.61
CA PHE A 961 4.38 -20.44 -8.68
C PHE A 961 3.03 -19.73 -8.52
N TYR A 962 2.87 -18.85 -7.53
CA TYR A 962 1.63 -18.08 -7.35
C TYR A 962 1.38 -17.09 -8.49
N LEU A 963 2.43 -16.39 -8.96
CA LEU A 963 2.35 -15.48 -10.12
C LEU A 963 1.87 -16.18 -11.39
N ARG A 964 2.28 -17.44 -11.60
CA ARG A 964 1.86 -18.22 -12.78
C ARG A 964 0.51 -18.91 -12.61
N SER A 965 0.16 -19.35 -11.40
CA SER A 965 -1.06 -20.13 -11.14
C SER A 965 -2.31 -19.26 -10.93
N VAL A 966 -2.14 -18.02 -10.44
CA VAL A 966 -3.23 -17.08 -10.14
C VAL A 966 -3.18 -15.88 -11.09
N ARG A 967 -3.17 -16.11 -12.41
CA ARG A 967 -3.25 -15.02 -13.39
C ARG A 967 -4.69 -14.48 -13.48
N ALA A 968 -4.84 -13.16 -13.45
CA ALA A 968 -6.11 -12.50 -13.73
C ALA A 968 -6.45 -12.66 -15.23
N GLU A 969 -7.70 -12.98 -15.56
CA GLU A 969 -8.15 -13.21 -16.95
C GLU A 969 -8.02 -11.96 -17.84
N SER A 970 -7.88 -10.77 -17.26
CA SER A 970 -7.64 -9.52 -17.99
C SER A 970 -6.28 -9.49 -18.69
N GLU A 971 -5.22 -10.08 -18.11
CA GLU A 971 -3.89 -10.12 -18.73
C GLU A 971 -3.82 -11.09 -19.93
N VAL A 972 -4.62 -12.17 -19.92
CA VAL A 972 -4.63 -13.19 -20.99
C VAL A 972 -5.33 -12.68 -22.26
N ARG A 973 -6.16 -11.64 -22.16
CA ARG A 973 -6.74 -10.96 -23.33
C ARG A 973 -5.84 -9.84 -23.88
N ALA A 974 -4.87 -9.37 -23.10
CA ALA A 974 -3.94 -8.31 -23.48
C ALA A 974 -2.59 -8.83 -24.03
N SER A 975 -2.31 -10.14 -23.92
CA SER A 975 -1.17 -10.84 -24.55
C SER A 975 -1.61 -11.75 -25.68
#